data_AF-A0A814EVV8-F1
#
_entry.id   AF-A0A814EVV8-F1
#
_cell.length_a   1.000
_cell.length_b   1.000
_cell.length_c   1.000
_cell.angle_alpha   90.00
_cell.angle_beta   90.00
_cell.angle_gamma   90.00
#
_symmetry.space_group_name_H-M   'P 1'
#
loop_
_entity.id
_entity.type
_entity.pdbx_description
1 polymer ?
#
loop_
_entity_poly.entity_id
_entity_poly.type
_entity_poly.pdbx_seq_one_letter_code
_entity_poly.pdbx_strand_id
1 'polypeptide(L)'
;MENDSVENKIVIKREPNIKREYEYEEQTSYRTLISATNGMGLRYKLDEEELKKRQEEEENNEPFYKRARTSEENFQYVEQSRQAHEEKIRKLRLQEASENLVKNEPVEPPDSNDIIFYNNPEYNFFNQRYNTNLPIIQYREEIIQKLNENNVIIIQGNTGCGKTTQVPQYIIDDAAKNSRKCRIIVTQPRRLAAKSISKRVCEERGWPWGSVCGFKVSMENKFTDDTRIFYVTTGYLLEMIVANHAELSNYTHVILDEVHDRDLDTDLIILFLKLLLEKEYKGKVVLMSATLDPTLFVNYFQAVSNNNNVPIVKCEMKLFNVKEWYLDDLEEKLNYETGIKFKYDNPLIFEEQLEIVARLLRYIDEKEVKAMGASGETIAGLASIRGAALIFVPGMDEIFRVKKYLQTSLADNQLVFCELHSEIALEYQMRAFDNTLDYYRKVIISTSIAESSITVPDVKYVIDFCLTKAPFTDPGTNYTSLELIWASQSNLTQRLGRAGRVSQGICYRLIPKRFYEHALLEFPYPAIRRESIEKVILNIKRVCTDKPSKVIGLALTPPELDRIERTVLFLKEAGALSLYKKRKLCPDDGDLTYAGTIMVSLPVDIRLTKLILFGHVFGRLRDAVILAAGLSCKSIFISQPGSQFEFYKGKYFYSSGLMSDFTCILNAYNLWKAHQKYSNMSHRQMEKWCYDNLLDHRNLKELERIKNEIITRLNRHGLKVEDEILDIRNTNFKNSQVMDSQTAIDELYILKFMIAGAFYPNYYKTNINDEKEIVRMLNGKDPKTTVVVSSFQDYAIVYHEKIQEIFKICSPNLVLHYEGLKAFVEFKENYEVVNKIASGVYFALMLNKLEKPVELDRVYSKEYMAIKKDIDYLREYNSRRNGLGLTNRITTSNETITDDLNLLLKNMTEFRIKPVVLTHLNYFWAHVDEDDYIAVLNQIENVLSRSNIMFTKCKKEDLFVGKLVVSFHFTGNGTECGYYRAKITEIKEDRVKIIYVDYGNAEDKDFALIYECPSEISKIPNQAFRCELAHLRVDPFILEDHEKKSKALDE
;
A
#
# COMPACT_ATOMS: atom_id res chain seq x y z
N MET A 1 24.72 29.14 75.09
CA MET A 1 23.28 28.84 75.25
C MET A 1 22.61 29.21 73.94
N GLU A 2 21.65 28.39 73.51
CA GLU A 2 20.94 28.36 72.19
C GLU A 2 21.71 27.60 71.10
N ASN A 3 21.30 26.38 70.71
CA ASN A 3 20.14 25.93 69.89
C ASN A 3 20.24 26.47 68.46
N ASP A 4 20.03 25.74 67.36
CA ASP A 4 19.77 24.33 67.04
C ASP A 4 19.88 24.21 65.49
N SER A 5 19.82 22.99 64.98
CA SER A 5 19.55 22.58 63.57
C SER A 5 20.76 22.18 62.71
N VAL A 6 21.08 20.89 62.82
CA VAL A 6 22.03 20.13 62.00
C VAL A 6 21.34 19.68 60.72
N GLU A 7 21.84 20.16 59.57
CA GLU A 7 21.65 19.52 58.26
C GLU A 7 22.41 18.19 58.24
N ASN A 8 21.70 17.06 58.22
CA ASN A 8 22.31 15.77 57.91
C ASN A 8 22.08 15.41 56.44
N LYS A 9 23.08 15.75 55.62
CA LYS A 9 23.36 15.16 54.30
C LYS A 9 23.55 13.66 54.43
N ILE A 10 22.79 12.86 53.68
CA ILE A 10 23.14 11.46 53.41
C ILE A 10 23.76 11.37 52.01
N VAL A 11 25.05 11.05 52.01
CA VAL A 11 25.90 10.72 50.87
C VAL A 11 25.75 9.23 50.57
N ILE A 12 25.42 8.85 49.33
CA ILE A 12 25.55 7.46 48.87
C ILE A 12 26.73 7.40 47.90
N LYS A 13 27.86 6.86 48.40
CA LYS A 13 29.05 6.50 47.62
C LYS A 13 28.81 5.20 46.86
N ARG A 14 29.20 5.19 45.58
CA ARG A 14 29.48 3.98 44.80
C ARG A 14 30.80 3.39 45.30
N GLU A 15 30.82 2.09 45.59
CA GLU A 15 32.04 1.30 45.43
C GLU A 15 31.77 -0.02 44.70
N PRO A 16 32.79 -0.54 43.99
CA PRO A 16 32.67 -1.58 42.97
C PRO A 16 32.91 -2.97 43.57
N ASN A 17 32.44 -4.04 42.92
CA ASN A 17 33.17 -5.30 42.91
C ASN A 17 32.80 -6.25 41.77
N ILE A 18 33.83 -7.00 41.41
CA ILE A 18 34.09 -7.76 40.18
C ILE A 18 33.78 -9.26 40.40
N LYS A 19 33.27 -9.91 39.33
CA LYS A 19 33.34 -11.35 38.88
C LYS A 19 33.77 -12.41 39.91
N ARG A 20 33.12 -13.58 40.06
CA ARG A 20 32.93 -14.81 39.20
C ARG A 20 32.09 -15.79 40.08
N GLU A 21 31.29 -16.75 39.65
CA GLU A 21 31.54 -17.94 38.79
C GLU A 21 30.20 -18.71 38.60
N TYR A 22 30.21 -19.67 37.67
CA TYR A 22 29.12 -20.39 36.98
C TYR A 22 28.02 -21.09 37.81
N GLU A 23 26.78 -21.11 37.28
CA GLU A 23 26.04 -22.35 36.98
C GLU A 23 24.90 -22.10 35.98
N TYR A 24 24.78 -23.01 35.01
CA TYR A 24 23.80 -23.03 33.93
C TYR A 24 22.40 -23.39 34.47
N GLU A 25 21.35 -22.72 34.00
CA GLU A 25 20.10 -23.39 33.64
C GLU A 25 19.23 -22.47 32.76
N GLU A 26 18.54 -23.12 31.82
CA GLU A 26 17.84 -22.58 30.66
C GLU A 26 16.75 -21.54 31.01
N GLN A 27 16.71 -20.41 30.28
CA GLN A 27 15.49 -19.72 29.83
C GLN A 27 15.83 -18.36 29.18
N THR A 28 16.33 -18.38 27.95
CA THR A 28 16.48 -17.17 27.11
C THR A 28 15.74 -17.34 25.79
N SER A 29 14.40 -17.22 25.85
CA SER A 29 13.57 -16.99 24.66
C SER A 29 12.25 -16.29 25.01
N TYR A 30 12.25 -15.23 25.84
CA TYR A 30 11.04 -14.42 26.07
C TYR A 30 11.26 -12.92 26.27
N ARG A 31 12.50 -12.40 26.21
CA ARG A 31 12.76 -10.96 26.41
C ARG A 31 12.74 -10.09 25.14
N THR A 32 12.75 -10.67 23.95
CA THR A 32 12.75 -9.89 22.68
C THR A 32 11.34 -9.50 22.21
N LEU A 33 10.28 -9.97 22.90
CA LEU A 33 8.88 -9.59 22.61
C LEU A 33 8.29 -8.60 23.62
N ILE A 34 9.04 -8.27 24.68
CA ILE A 34 8.63 -7.31 25.72
C ILE A 34 9.19 -5.90 25.44
N SER A 35 10.17 -5.75 24.54
CA SER A 35 10.78 -4.44 24.23
C SER A 35 9.89 -3.46 23.43
N ALA A 36 8.69 -3.87 23.01
CA ALA A 36 7.69 -2.95 22.45
C ALA A 36 6.92 -2.14 23.52
N THR A 37 7.26 -2.30 24.82
CA THR A 37 6.65 -1.57 25.94
C THR A 37 7.67 -0.81 26.80
N ASN A 38 8.77 -0.36 26.21
CA ASN A 38 9.57 0.70 26.84
C ASN A 38 8.72 1.98 26.82
N GLY A 39 8.07 2.26 27.94
CA GLY A 39 7.23 3.43 28.12
C GLY A 39 7.99 4.73 27.89
N MET A 40 7.26 5.77 27.47
CA MET A 40 7.78 7.13 27.41
C MET A 40 8.48 7.48 28.73
N GLY A 41 9.76 7.83 28.66
CA GLY A 41 10.49 8.37 29.80
C GLY A 41 9.96 9.76 30.12
N LEU A 42 9.02 9.85 31.08
CA LEU A 42 8.54 11.11 31.63
C LEU A 42 9.68 11.81 32.37
N ARG A 43 10.06 13.03 31.95
CA ARG A 43 10.99 13.91 32.70
C ARG A 43 10.27 15.17 33.14
N TYR A 44 10.66 15.67 34.31
CA TYR A 44 10.10 16.88 34.94
C TYR A 44 11.16 17.98 34.87
N LYS A 45 10.76 19.20 34.48
CA LYS A 45 11.58 20.40 34.63
C LYS A 45 10.73 21.56 35.15
N LEU A 46 11.37 22.38 35.99
CA LEU A 46 10.85 23.63 36.54
C LEU A 46 11.59 24.75 35.82
N ASP A 47 10.93 25.46 34.90
CA ASP A 47 11.23 26.88 34.64
C ASP A 47 10.16 27.53 33.75
N GLU A 48 9.53 28.62 34.22
CA GLU A 48 8.38 29.28 33.57
C GLU A 48 8.78 30.25 32.44
N GLU A 49 10.06 30.63 32.32
CA GLU A 49 10.50 31.64 31.34
C GLU A 49 10.70 31.09 29.91
N GLU A 50 10.92 29.78 29.74
CA GLU A 50 11.08 29.16 28.41
C GLU A 50 9.73 28.91 27.71
N LEU A 51 8.63 28.90 28.49
CA LEU A 51 7.25 28.66 28.01
C LEU A 51 6.70 29.85 27.21
N LYS A 52 6.99 31.08 27.64
CA LYS A 52 6.50 32.31 26.99
C LYS A 52 7.12 32.53 25.61
N LYS A 53 8.37 32.13 25.39
CA LYS A 53 9.04 32.24 24.08
C LYS A 53 8.51 31.26 23.03
N ARG A 54 7.84 30.17 23.44
CA ARG A 54 7.26 29.18 22.51
C ARG A 54 5.84 29.52 22.09
N GLN A 55 5.06 30.17 22.96
CA GLN A 55 3.68 30.59 22.64
C GLN A 55 3.64 31.64 21.51
N GLU A 56 4.64 32.51 21.41
CA GLU A 56 4.77 33.48 20.32
C GLU A 56 5.18 32.84 18.96
N GLU A 57 5.76 31.63 18.96
CA GLU A 57 6.08 30.90 17.72
C GLU A 57 4.91 30.06 17.17
N GLU A 58 3.91 29.73 18.00
CA GLU A 58 2.77 28.87 17.62
C GLU A 58 1.64 29.63 16.92
N GLU A 59 1.52 30.95 17.10
CA GLU A 59 0.46 31.76 16.48
C GLU A 59 0.60 31.96 14.96
N ASN A 60 1.74 31.60 14.36
CA ASN A 60 2.01 31.77 12.92
C ASN A 60 1.82 30.50 12.06
N ASN A 61 1.36 29.38 12.63
CA ASN A 61 1.12 28.15 11.88
C ASN A 61 -0.38 27.85 11.77
N GLU A 62 -0.87 27.71 10.53
CA GLU A 62 -2.21 27.15 10.32
C GLU A 62 -2.33 25.78 11.02
N PRO A 63 -3.29 25.58 11.93
CA PRO A 63 -3.37 24.35 12.70
C PRO A 63 -3.84 23.18 11.83
N PHE A 64 -3.10 22.07 11.91
CA PHE A 64 -3.44 20.74 11.39
C PHE A 64 -4.86 20.25 11.78
N TYR A 65 -5.45 20.81 12.84
CA TYR A 65 -6.59 20.26 13.59
C TYR A 65 -7.99 20.45 12.99
N LYS A 66 -8.12 20.85 11.72
CA LYS A 66 -9.39 20.76 11.00
C LYS A 66 -9.24 19.78 9.84
N ARG A 67 -9.67 18.54 10.07
CA ARG A 67 -10.73 17.85 9.31
C ARG A 67 -10.53 16.33 9.44
N ALA A 68 -11.46 15.66 10.12
CA ALA A 68 -11.83 14.30 9.71
C ALA A 68 -12.56 14.48 8.36
N ARG A 69 -11.96 13.99 7.27
CA ARG A 69 -12.50 14.18 5.92
C ARG A 69 -13.10 12.90 5.40
N THR A 70 -14.31 12.96 4.86
CA THR A 70 -14.82 11.91 3.96
C THR A 70 -13.93 11.80 2.70
N SER A 71 -14.08 10.73 1.91
CA SER A 71 -13.39 10.58 0.61
C SER A 71 -13.65 11.80 -0.31
N GLU A 72 -14.85 12.35 -0.28
CA GLU A 72 -15.23 13.56 -1.01
C GLU A 72 -14.54 14.82 -0.49
N GLU A 73 -14.47 15.02 0.82
CA GLU A 73 -13.77 16.18 1.42
C GLU A 73 -12.26 16.13 1.20
N ASN A 74 -11.68 14.92 1.16
CA ASN A 74 -10.29 14.69 0.77
C ASN A 74 -10.05 15.09 -0.68
N PHE A 75 -10.93 14.66 -1.58
CA PHE A 75 -10.88 15.04 -2.98
C PHE A 75 -11.00 16.56 -3.16
N GLN A 76 -11.98 17.20 -2.51
CA GLN A 76 -12.17 18.65 -2.58
C GLN A 76 -10.95 19.43 -2.09
N TYR A 77 -10.28 19.00 -1.02
CA TYR A 77 -9.08 19.69 -0.55
C TYR A 77 -7.91 19.61 -1.53
N VAL A 78 -7.66 18.42 -2.10
CA VAL A 78 -6.60 18.24 -3.08
C VAL A 78 -6.87 19.15 -4.28
N GLU A 79 -8.14 19.24 -4.68
CA GLU A 79 -8.54 20.06 -5.81
C GLU A 79 -8.50 21.57 -5.52
N GLN A 80 -8.89 22.01 -4.32
CA GLN A 80 -8.68 23.39 -3.87
C GLN A 80 -7.19 23.76 -3.84
N SER A 81 -6.34 22.85 -3.35
CA SER A 81 -4.89 23.07 -3.30
C SER A 81 -4.29 23.16 -4.71
N ARG A 82 -4.78 22.33 -5.64
CA ARG A 82 -4.37 22.35 -7.05
C ARG A 82 -4.80 23.65 -7.72
N GLN A 83 -6.05 24.07 -7.55
CA GLN A 83 -6.57 25.33 -8.10
C GLN A 83 -5.80 26.55 -7.57
N ALA A 84 -5.52 26.59 -6.26
CA ALA A 84 -4.73 27.65 -5.67
C ALA A 84 -3.30 27.70 -6.23
N HIS A 85 -2.68 26.54 -6.47
CA HIS A 85 -1.36 26.46 -7.11
C HIS A 85 -1.40 26.94 -8.57
N GLU A 86 -2.39 26.49 -9.34
CA GLU A 86 -2.59 26.90 -10.74
C GLU A 86 -2.85 28.41 -10.87
N GLU A 87 -3.66 28.98 -9.99
CA GLU A 87 -3.93 30.42 -9.97
C GLU A 87 -2.68 31.22 -9.61
N LYS A 88 -1.86 30.72 -8.67
CA LYS A 88 -0.57 31.32 -8.32
C LYS A 88 0.38 31.34 -9.52
N ILE A 89 0.49 30.24 -10.27
CA ILE A 89 1.31 30.17 -11.49
C ILE A 89 0.81 31.16 -12.52
N ARG A 90 -0.51 31.20 -12.75
CA ARG A 90 -1.11 32.13 -13.72
C ARG A 90 -0.77 33.58 -13.40
N LYS A 91 -0.82 33.97 -12.12
CA LYS A 91 -0.42 35.31 -11.66
C LYS A 91 1.07 35.59 -11.90
N LEU A 92 1.95 34.65 -11.54
CA LEU A 92 3.40 34.78 -11.75
C LEU A 92 3.74 34.93 -13.24
N ARG A 93 3.12 34.14 -14.12
CA ARG A 93 3.37 34.23 -15.56
C ARG A 93 2.79 35.48 -16.21
N LEU A 94 1.65 35.99 -15.73
CA LEU A 94 1.15 37.30 -16.16
C LEU A 94 2.13 38.41 -15.78
N GLN A 95 2.78 38.30 -14.62
CA GLN A 95 3.83 39.20 -14.18
C GLN A 95 5.11 39.05 -15.03
N GLU A 96 5.60 37.83 -15.28
CA GLU A 96 6.75 37.59 -16.16
C GLU A 96 6.49 38.01 -17.62
N ALA A 97 5.27 37.81 -18.15
CA ALA A 97 4.90 38.24 -19.49
C ALA A 97 4.87 39.77 -19.61
N SER A 98 4.47 40.47 -18.56
CA SER A 98 4.53 41.94 -18.51
C SER A 98 5.96 42.47 -18.36
N GLU A 99 6.85 41.73 -17.69
CA GLU A 99 8.28 42.04 -17.58
C GLU A 99 9.09 41.71 -18.85
N ASN A 100 8.74 40.62 -19.56
CA ASN A 100 9.42 40.16 -20.79
C ASN A 100 9.03 40.93 -22.06
N LEU A 101 7.92 41.68 -22.05
CA LEU A 101 7.58 42.64 -23.11
C LEU A 101 8.64 43.75 -23.29
N VAL A 102 9.62 43.84 -22.39
CA VAL A 102 10.70 44.84 -22.41
C VAL A 102 12.05 44.28 -22.89
N LYS A 103 12.19 42.97 -23.13
CA LYS A 103 13.45 42.34 -23.56
C LYS A 103 13.25 41.41 -24.75
N ASN A 104 13.53 41.92 -25.96
CA ASN A 104 13.83 41.07 -27.11
C ASN A 104 15.22 40.46 -26.90
N GLU A 105 15.31 39.32 -26.22
CA GLU A 105 16.56 38.56 -26.18
C GLU A 105 16.86 38.02 -27.59
N PRO A 106 18.07 38.27 -28.13
CA PRO A 106 18.46 37.75 -29.43
C PRO A 106 18.53 36.23 -29.39
N VAL A 107 18.05 35.57 -30.45
CA VAL A 107 18.23 34.15 -30.68
C VAL A 107 19.74 33.85 -30.62
N GLU A 108 20.16 32.97 -29.70
CA GLU A 108 21.56 32.58 -29.58
C GLU A 108 22.09 32.14 -30.96
N PRO A 109 23.26 32.65 -31.39
CA PRO A 109 23.85 32.25 -32.65
C PRO A 109 24.09 30.73 -32.66
N PRO A 110 23.99 30.07 -33.83
CA PRO A 110 24.19 28.63 -33.93
C PRO A 110 25.57 28.23 -33.39
N ASP A 111 25.61 27.23 -32.51
CA ASP A 111 26.88 26.70 -32.00
C ASP A 111 27.67 26.11 -33.17
N SER A 112 28.91 26.57 -33.34
CA SER A 112 29.86 26.06 -34.33
C SER A 112 29.96 24.53 -34.34
N ASN A 113 29.79 23.87 -33.19
CA ASN A 113 29.82 22.42 -33.08
C ASN A 113 28.61 21.74 -33.72
N ASP A 114 27.42 22.34 -33.62
CA ASP A 114 26.20 21.79 -34.23
C ASP A 114 26.25 21.92 -35.76
N ILE A 115 26.79 23.02 -36.29
CA ILE A 115 27.02 23.19 -37.73
C ILE A 115 27.99 22.12 -38.26
N ILE A 116 29.09 21.86 -37.55
CA ILE A 116 30.05 20.79 -37.93
C ILE A 116 29.36 19.43 -37.90
N PHE A 117 28.59 19.14 -36.85
CA PHE A 117 27.86 17.89 -36.69
C PHE A 117 26.87 17.64 -37.85
N TYR A 118 26.04 18.63 -38.20
CA TYR A 118 25.06 18.48 -39.28
C TYR A 118 25.69 18.35 -40.68
N ASN A 119 26.88 18.91 -40.87
CA ASN A 119 27.65 18.80 -42.10
C ASN A 119 28.56 17.57 -42.15
N ASN A 120 28.55 16.71 -41.14
CA ASN A 120 29.34 15.47 -41.15
C ASN A 120 28.85 14.55 -42.29
N PRO A 121 29.69 14.25 -43.30
CA PRO A 121 29.30 13.45 -44.45
C PRO A 121 28.92 12.00 -44.09
N GLU A 122 29.39 11.49 -42.95
CA GLU A 122 29.01 10.16 -42.44
C GLU A 122 27.51 10.08 -42.11
N TYR A 123 26.89 11.18 -41.68
CA TYR A 123 25.51 11.20 -41.19
C TYR A 123 24.49 11.66 -42.25
N ASN A 124 24.94 12.27 -43.33
CA ASN A 124 24.13 12.59 -44.52
C ASN A 124 22.74 13.19 -44.20
N PHE A 125 22.68 14.16 -43.28
CA PHE A 125 21.41 14.74 -42.79
C PHE A 125 20.50 15.30 -43.90
N PHE A 126 21.10 15.77 -44.99
CA PHE A 126 20.38 16.41 -46.10
C PHE A 126 19.85 15.42 -47.15
N ASN A 127 20.13 14.12 -47.02
CA ASN A 127 19.58 13.08 -47.89
C ASN A 127 18.48 12.29 -47.15
N GLN A 128 17.27 12.86 -47.11
CA GLN A 128 16.16 12.34 -46.30
C GLN A 128 15.68 10.97 -46.79
N ARG A 129 15.80 9.94 -45.94
CA ARG A 129 15.20 8.62 -46.13
C ARG A 129 14.17 8.39 -45.01
N TYR A 130 12.92 8.75 -45.24
CA TYR A 130 11.82 8.32 -44.37
C TYR A 130 11.12 7.12 -45.01
N ASN A 131 10.53 6.27 -44.17
CA ASN A 131 9.64 5.22 -44.66
C ASN A 131 8.30 5.84 -45.09
N THR A 132 8.14 6.13 -46.39
CA THR A 132 6.97 6.83 -46.96
C THR A 132 5.62 6.14 -46.73
N ASN A 133 5.60 4.91 -46.23
CA ASN A 133 4.39 4.13 -46.01
C ASN A 133 3.75 4.36 -44.62
N LEU A 134 4.37 5.13 -43.72
CA LEU A 134 3.84 5.37 -42.38
C LEU A 134 2.83 6.54 -42.35
N PRO A 135 1.64 6.38 -41.72
CA PRO A 135 0.61 7.42 -41.69
C PRO A 135 1.06 8.75 -41.10
N ILE A 136 1.97 8.73 -40.11
CA ILE A 136 2.41 9.93 -39.40
C ILE A 136 3.11 10.96 -40.30
N ILE A 137 3.63 10.54 -41.47
CA ILE A 137 4.34 11.44 -42.39
C ILE A 137 3.48 12.61 -42.85
N GLN A 138 2.18 12.38 -43.05
CA GLN A 138 1.24 13.43 -43.48
C GLN A 138 1.12 14.56 -42.46
N TYR A 139 1.45 14.28 -41.20
CA TYR A 139 1.36 15.22 -40.08
C TYR A 139 2.71 15.86 -39.74
N ARG A 140 3.79 15.58 -40.49
CA ARG A 140 5.14 16.07 -40.20
C ARG A 140 5.19 17.59 -40.05
N GLU A 141 4.65 18.32 -41.02
CA GLU A 141 4.68 19.78 -41.04
C GLU A 141 3.86 20.36 -39.88
N GLU A 142 2.67 19.80 -39.62
CA GLU A 142 1.82 20.19 -38.50
C GLU A 142 2.51 19.97 -37.14
N ILE A 143 3.18 18.82 -36.95
CA ILE A 143 3.93 18.49 -35.73
C ILE A 143 5.03 19.51 -35.50
N ILE A 144 5.85 19.80 -36.52
CA ILE A 144 6.97 20.74 -36.39
C ILE A 144 6.48 22.17 -36.16
N GLN A 145 5.43 22.59 -36.86
CA GLN A 145 4.82 23.91 -36.64
C GLN A 145 4.35 24.06 -35.19
N LYS A 146 3.53 23.13 -34.69
CA LYS A 146 3.02 23.14 -33.31
C LYS A 146 4.14 23.07 -32.28
N LEU A 147 5.19 22.27 -32.55
CA LEU A 147 6.38 22.22 -31.70
C LEU A 147 7.12 23.54 -31.67
N ASN A 148 7.27 24.25 -32.78
CA ASN A 148 7.96 25.54 -32.78
C ASN A 148 7.20 26.59 -31.97
N GLU A 149 5.86 26.58 -32.04
CA GLU A 149 4.97 27.54 -31.36
C GLU A 149 4.72 27.23 -29.87
N ASN A 150 4.93 25.99 -29.41
CA ASN A 150 4.54 25.55 -28.06
C ASN A 150 5.69 24.81 -27.35
N ASN A 151 5.68 24.85 -26.01
CA ASN A 151 6.62 24.10 -25.17
C ASN A 151 6.10 22.72 -24.77
N VAL A 152 4.78 22.47 -24.86
CA VAL A 152 4.18 21.15 -24.64
C VAL A 152 3.23 20.84 -25.79
N ILE A 153 3.35 19.66 -26.39
CA ILE A 153 2.38 19.15 -27.37
C ILE A 153 1.99 17.70 -27.08
N ILE A 154 0.83 17.29 -27.58
CA ILE A 154 0.34 15.91 -27.50
C ILE A 154 0.21 15.34 -28.91
N ILE A 155 0.78 14.16 -29.14
CA ILE A 155 0.63 13.41 -30.39
C ILE A 155 -0.16 12.14 -30.10
N GLN A 156 -1.39 12.10 -30.60
CA GLN A 156 -2.28 10.96 -30.47
C GLN A 156 -2.24 10.14 -31.77
N GLY A 157 -2.14 8.82 -31.67
CA GLY A 157 -2.30 7.96 -32.84
C GLY A 157 -2.13 6.49 -32.50
N ASN A 158 -2.78 5.61 -33.25
CA ASN A 158 -2.77 4.17 -32.97
C ASN A 158 -1.36 3.55 -33.02
N THR A 159 -1.21 2.38 -32.40
CA THR A 159 0.04 1.62 -32.48
C THR A 159 0.38 1.28 -33.92
N GLY A 160 1.63 1.53 -34.33
CA GLY A 160 2.10 1.34 -35.71
C GLY A 160 2.02 2.56 -36.62
N CYS A 161 1.45 3.70 -36.19
CA CYS A 161 1.39 4.89 -37.06
C CYS A 161 2.75 5.58 -37.28
N GLY A 162 3.76 5.27 -36.46
CA GLY A 162 5.13 5.76 -36.61
C GLY A 162 5.58 6.84 -35.61
N LYS A 163 4.77 7.18 -34.59
CA LYS A 163 5.11 8.19 -33.55
C LYS A 163 6.53 8.05 -33.01
N THR A 164 6.81 6.88 -32.46
CA THR A 164 8.03 6.58 -31.73
C THR A 164 9.30 6.64 -32.59
N THR A 165 9.21 6.24 -33.86
CA THR A 165 10.37 6.21 -34.77
C THR A 165 10.54 7.53 -35.52
N GLN A 166 9.46 8.16 -35.97
CA GLN A 166 9.54 9.27 -36.92
C GLN A 166 9.60 10.67 -36.26
N VAL A 167 8.88 10.89 -35.15
CA VAL A 167 8.83 12.24 -34.53
C VAL A 167 10.21 12.73 -34.08
N PRO A 168 11.07 11.92 -33.42
CA PRO A 168 12.44 12.35 -33.10
C PRO A 168 13.26 12.72 -34.35
N GLN A 169 13.05 12.00 -35.46
CA GLN A 169 13.71 12.28 -36.73
C GLN A 169 13.23 13.61 -37.33
N TYR A 170 11.92 13.90 -37.26
CA TYR A 170 11.39 15.18 -37.74
C TYR A 170 11.99 16.37 -36.99
N ILE A 171 12.13 16.24 -35.65
CA ILE A 171 12.69 17.29 -34.79
C ILE A 171 14.16 17.54 -35.13
N ILE A 172 14.98 16.49 -35.22
CA ILE A 172 16.42 16.68 -35.52
C ILE A 172 16.64 17.19 -36.94
N ASP A 173 15.81 16.81 -37.90
CA ASP A 173 15.91 17.30 -39.27
C ASP A 173 15.47 18.78 -39.39
N ASP A 174 14.47 19.20 -38.62
CA ASP A 174 14.10 20.63 -38.51
C ASP A 174 15.23 21.44 -37.85
N ALA A 175 15.84 20.90 -36.79
CA ALA A 175 16.99 21.54 -36.16
C ALA A 175 18.20 21.65 -37.10
N ALA A 176 18.51 20.58 -37.84
CA ALA A 176 19.58 20.57 -38.84
C ALA A 176 19.36 21.63 -39.94
N LYS A 177 18.14 21.70 -40.49
CA LYS A 177 17.76 22.71 -41.49
C LYS A 177 17.95 24.14 -41.02
N ASN A 178 17.75 24.39 -39.73
CA ASN A 178 17.81 25.72 -39.13
C ASN A 178 19.09 25.94 -38.30
N SER A 179 20.06 25.02 -38.35
CA SER A 179 21.28 25.03 -37.54
C SER A 179 21.05 25.27 -36.04
N ARG A 180 19.96 24.73 -35.50
CA ARG A 180 19.60 24.85 -34.08
C ARG A 180 20.21 23.70 -33.28
N LYS A 181 20.58 23.97 -32.03
CA LYS A 181 20.96 22.93 -31.07
C LYS A 181 19.83 21.92 -30.90
N CYS A 182 20.13 20.63 -30.94
CA CYS A 182 19.13 19.58 -30.77
C CYS A 182 19.67 18.37 -30.04
N ARG A 183 19.09 18.09 -28.87
CA ARG A 183 19.29 16.86 -28.11
C ARG A 183 17.94 16.37 -27.58
N ILE A 184 17.61 15.13 -27.89
CA ILE A 184 16.30 14.51 -27.68
C ILE A 184 16.47 13.31 -26.76
N ILE A 185 15.63 13.21 -25.73
CA ILE A 185 15.47 12.01 -24.93
C ILE A 185 14.05 11.46 -25.13
N VAL A 186 13.95 10.16 -25.42
CA VAL A 186 12.69 9.47 -25.70
C VAL A 186 12.54 8.33 -24.72
N THR A 187 11.51 8.36 -23.87
CA THR A 187 11.25 7.25 -22.95
C THR A 187 10.56 6.09 -23.66
N GLN A 188 10.82 4.88 -23.17
CA GLN A 188 10.12 3.66 -23.53
C GLN A 188 9.86 2.86 -22.24
N PRO A 189 8.71 2.20 -22.09
CA PRO A 189 8.41 1.41 -20.89
C PRO A 189 9.33 0.19 -20.74
N ARG A 190 9.96 -0.28 -21.83
CA ARG A 190 10.73 -1.53 -21.85
C ARG A 190 12.12 -1.37 -22.45
N ARG A 191 13.11 -2.04 -21.84
CA ARG A 191 14.51 -2.04 -22.28
C ARG A 191 14.68 -2.54 -23.72
N LEU A 192 13.95 -3.60 -24.10
CA LEU A 192 14.02 -4.15 -25.44
C LEU A 192 13.50 -3.17 -26.49
N ALA A 193 12.43 -2.43 -26.18
CA ALA A 193 11.86 -1.42 -27.06
C ALA A 193 12.87 -0.28 -27.30
N ALA A 194 13.46 0.28 -26.24
CA ALA A 194 14.49 1.33 -26.38
C ALA A 194 15.65 0.88 -27.29
N LYS A 195 16.14 -0.36 -27.11
CA LYS A 195 17.20 -0.92 -27.95
C LYS A 195 16.75 -1.12 -29.41
N SER A 196 15.65 -1.82 -29.63
CA SER A 196 15.20 -2.18 -30.98
C SER A 196 14.80 -0.95 -31.79
N ILE A 197 14.15 0.03 -31.17
CA ILE A 197 13.77 1.29 -31.81
C ILE A 197 15.02 2.12 -32.17
N SER A 198 15.98 2.26 -31.25
CA SER A 198 17.23 3.00 -31.56
C SER A 198 17.97 2.40 -32.75
N LYS A 199 18.02 1.06 -32.83
CA LYS A 199 18.61 0.34 -33.94
C LYS A 199 17.83 0.57 -35.23
N ARG A 200 16.50 0.48 -35.17
CA ARG A 200 15.61 0.69 -36.31
C ARG A 200 15.75 2.09 -36.91
N VAL A 201 15.79 3.13 -36.08
CA VAL A 201 15.99 4.52 -36.54
C VAL A 201 17.34 4.69 -37.24
N CYS A 202 18.41 4.09 -36.69
CA CYS A 202 19.71 4.05 -37.35
C CYS A 202 19.66 3.32 -38.71
N GLU A 203 19.00 2.16 -38.78
CA GLU A 203 18.83 1.40 -40.02
C GLU A 203 18.06 2.19 -41.09
N GLU A 204 16.99 2.92 -40.72
CA GLU A 204 16.22 3.77 -41.64
C GLU A 204 17.07 4.90 -42.24
N ARG A 205 17.97 5.47 -41.44
CA ARG A 205 18.83 6.60 -41.84
C ARG A 205 20.18 6.19 -42.42
N GLY A 206 20.53 4.91 -42.36
CA GLY A 206 21.87 4.44 -42.69
C GLY A 206 22.95 4.93 -41.72
N TRP A 207 22.57 5.30 -40.49
CA TRP A 207 23.53 5.71 -39.46
C TRP A 207 24.14 4.49 -38.77
N PRO A 208 25.45 4.51 -38.44
CA PRO A 208 26.02 3.51 -37.56
C PRO A 208 25.27 3.47 -36.22
N TRP A 209 24.86 2.28 -35.77
CA TRP A 209 24.08 2.17 -34.53
C TRP A 209 24.88 2.68 -33.32
N GLY A 210 24.35 3.68 -32.61
CA GLY A 210 25.03 4.37 -31.50
C GLY A 210 25.71 5.69 -31.88
N SER A 211 25.73 6.09 -33.15
CA SER A 211 26.22 7.41 -33.59
C SER A 211 25.20 8.50 -33.27
N VAL A 212 24.49 9.06 -34.26
CA VAL A 212 23.45 10.11 -34.09
C VAL A 212 22.31 9.66 -33.16
N CYS A 213 21.94 8.39 -33.23
CA CYS A 213 20.89 7.77 -32.44
C CYS A 213 21.43 6.57 -31.66
N GLY A 214 21.09 6.51 -30.37
CA GLY A 214 21.56 5.50 -29.44
C GLY A 214 20.54 5.22 -28.35
N PHE A 215 20.94 4.38 -27.38
CA PHE A 215 20.10 4.07 -26.23
C PHE A 215 20.90 4.08 -24.92
N LYS A 216 20.19 4.37 -23.83
CA LYS A 216 20.68 4.16 -22.46
C LYS A 216 19.63 3.46 -21.63
N VAL A 217 19.96 2.28 -21.11
CA VAL A 217 19.10 1.53 -20.20
C VAL A 217 19.95 0.98 -19.05
N SER A 218 19.33 0.50 -17.98
CA SER A 218 20.08 -0.13 -16.87
C SER A 218 21.06 -1.18 -17.43
N MET A 219 22.32 -1.09 -16.98
CA MET A 219 23.46 -1.97 -17.30
C MET A 219 23.92 -2.06 -18.76
N GLU A 220 23.23 -1.43 -19.72
CA GLU A 220 23.61 -1.48 -21.13
C GLU A 220 23.38 -0.14 -21.81
N ASN A 221 24.40 0.37 -22.47
CA ASN A 221 24.35 1.63 -23.19
C ASN A 221 25.06 1.49 -24.52
N LYS A 222 24.56 2.20 -25.54
CA LYS A 222 25.25 2.32 -26.83
C LYS A 222 25.01 3.71 -27.40
N PHE A 223 26.02 4.56 -27.28
CA PHE A 223 26.03 5.95 -27.73
C PHE A 223 27.49 6.43 -27.90
N THR A 224 27.67 7.54 -28.61
CA THR A 224 28.92 8.29 -28.75
C THR A 224 28.70 9.76 -28.36
N ASP A 225 29.75 10.58 -28.42
CA ASP A 225 29.63 12.04 -28.17
C ASP A 225 28.76 12.75 -29.22
N ASP A 226 28.61 12.13 -30.40
CA ASP A 226 27.75 12.58 -31.49
C ASP A 226 26.28 12.17 -31.33
N THR A 227 25.94 11.38 -30.31
CA THR A 227 24.54 11.00 -30.08
C THR A 227 23.70 12.20 -29.69
N ARG A 228 22.64 12.43 -30.47
CA ARG A 228 21.64 13.49 -30.26
C ARG A 228 20.25 12.93 -29.94
N ILE A 229 19.94 11.71 -30.34
CA ILE A 229 18.68 11.02 -30.00
C ILE A 229 18.99 9.87 -29.03
N PHE A 230 18.44 9.94 -27.82
CA PHE A 230 18.61 8.92 -26.79
C PHE A 230 17.28 8.22 -26.52
N TYR A 231 17.16 6.96 -26.88
CA TYR A 231 16.08 6.11 -26.39
C TYR A 231 16.44 5.55 -25.01
N VAL A 232 15.58 5.77 -24.02
CA VAL A 232 15.83 5.38 -22.63
C VAL A 232 14.63 4.68 -22.02
N THR A 233 14.84 3.93 -20.95
CA THR A 233 13.70 3.49 -20.12
C THR A 233 13.12 4.63 -19.31
N THR A 234 11.82 4.59 -18.99
CA THR A 234 11.17 5.51 -18.05
C THR A 234 11.97 5.64 -16.73
N GLY A 235 12.30 4.52 -16.10
CA GLY A 235 13.11 4.49 -14.89
C GLY A 235 14.50 5.13 -15.01
N TYR A 236 15.11 5.16 -16.21
CA TYR A 236 16.40 5.85 -16.40
C TYR A 236 16.23 7.37 -16.38
N LEU A 237 15.21 7.88 -17.09
CA LEU A 237 14.91 9.32 -17.07
C LEU A 237 14.50 9.77 -15.66
N LEU A 238 13.68 8.97 -14.97
CA LEU A 238 13.31 9.25 -13.59
C LEU A 238 14.54 9.31 -12.67
N GLU A 239 15.43 8.32 -12.74
CA GLU A 239 16.67 8.30 -11.94
C GLU A 239 17.55 9.53 -12.24
N MET A 240 17.67 9.93 -13.52
CA MET A 240 18.41 11.14 -13.92
C MET A 240 17.81 12.41 -13.29
N ILE A 241 16.49 12.60 -13.36
CA ILE A 241 15.79 13.75 -12.77
C ILE A 241 15.95 13.75 -11.24
N VAL A 242 15.78 12.58 -10.60
CA VAL A 242 15.85 12.45 -9.14
C VAL A 242 17.27 12.65 -8.62
N ALA A 243 18.28 12.14 -9.33
CA ALA A 243 19.67 12.29 -8.94
C ALA A 243 20.19 13.71 -9.18
N ASN A 244 19.87 14.29 -10.35
CA ASN A 244 20.31 15.63 -10.75
C ASN A 244 19.40 16.20 -11.86
N HIS A 245 18.28 16.82 -11.49
CA HIS A 245 17.34 17.42 -12.44
C HIS A 245 17.97 18.49 -13.34
N ALA A 246 19.07 19.13 -12.93
CA ALA A 246 19.79 20.08 -13.79
C ALA A 246 20.38 19.43 -15.07
N GLU A 247 20.60 18.11 -15.07
CA GLU A 247 21.02 17.37 -16.28
C GLU A 247 19.95 17.42 -17.37
N LEU A 248 18.67 17.56 -17.01
CA LEU A 248 17.57 17.68 -17.96
C LEU A 248 17.74 18.88 -18.89
N SER A 249 18.35 19.97 -18.43
CA SER A 249 18.64 21.18 -19.22
C SER A 249 19.58 20.93 -20.40
N ASN A 250 20.30 19.80 -20.42
CA ASN A 250 21.09 19.38 -21.57
C ASN A 250 20.23 18.89 -22.75
N TYR A 251 18.95 18.57 -22.50
CA TYR A 251 18.03 18.04 -23.49
C TYR A 251 17.06 19.14 -23.94
N THR A 252 17.11 19.45 -25.24
CA THR A 252 16.19 20.41 -25.87
C THR A 252 14.75 19.88 -25.96
N HIS A 253 14.59 18.56 -26.03
CA HIS A 253 13.30 17.89 -26.16
C HIS A 253 13.24 16.65 -25.26
N VAL A 254 12.15 16.52 -24.50
CA VAL A 254 11.78 15.32 -23.75
C VAL A 254 10.53 14.74 -24.36
N ILE A 255 10.61 13.50 -24.81
CA ILE A 255 9.49 12.78 -25.42
C ILE A 255 9.09 11.65 -24.48
N LEU A 256 7.88 11.72 -23.95
CA LEU A 256 7.27 10.65 -23.19
C LEU A 256 6.39 9.81 -24.12
N ASP A 257 6.86 8.61 -24.45
CA ASP A 257 6.09 7.67 -25.26
C ASP A 257 5.24 6.76 -24.38
N GLU A 258 4.13 6.27 -24.95
CA GLU A 258 3.16 5.39 -24.30
C GLU A 258 2.61 5.92 -22.96
N VAL A 259 2.34 7.23 -22.86
CA VAL A 259 1.81 7.86 -21.61
C VAL A 259 0.44 7.33 -21.19
N HIS A 260 -0.24 6.59 -22.06
CA HIS A 260 -1.53 5.99 -21.82
C HIS A 260 -1.48 4.76 -20.90
N ASP A 261 -0.30 4.15 -20.70
CA ASP A 261 -0.13 3.02 -19.79
C ASP A 261 -0.25 3.43 -18.31
N ARG A 262 -0.05 4.73 -17.99
CA ARG A 262 -0.20 5.31 -16.64
C ARG A 262 0.59 4.57 -15.54
N ASP A 263 1.79 4.12 -15.90
CA ASP A 263 2.78 3.54 -14.98
C ASP A 263 3.29 4.56 -13.95
N LEU A 264 3.75 4.05 -12.80
CA LEU A 264 4.19 4.87 -11.65
C LEU A 264 5.31 5.85 -12.02
N ASP A 265 6.34 5.35 -12.72
CA ASP A 265 7.48 6.15 -13.15
C ASP A 265 7.08 7.25 -14.14
N THR A 266 6.19 6.92 -15.09
CA THR A 266 5.71 7.87 -16.11
C THR A 266 4.90 8.99 -15.46
N ASP A 267 3.97 8.66 -14.57
CA ASP A 267 3.18 9.67 -13.84
C ASP A 267 4.07 10.57 -12.97
N LEU A 268 5.12 10.01 -12.36
CA LEU A 268 6.08 10.78 -11.56
C LEU A 268 6.97 11.68 -12.43
N ILE A 269 7.42 11.21 -13.60
CA ILE A 269 8.13 12.05 -14.58
C ILE A 269 7.23 13.19 -15.05
N ILE A 270 5.95 12.93 -15.34
CA ILE A 270 4.98 13.96 -15.73
C ILE A 270 4.84 15.02 -14.64
N LEU A 271 4.74 14.61 -13.38
CA LEU A 271 4.72 15.53 -12.23
C LEU A 271 6.00 16.37 -12.17
N PHE A 272 7.17 15.75 -12.25
CA PHE A 272 8.44 16.50 -12.20
C PHE A 272 8.62 17.42 -13.41
N LEU A 273 8.25 17.01 -14.62
CA LEU A 273 8.30 17.86 -15.79
C LEU A 273 7.39 19.08 -15.65
N LYS A 274 6.18 18.94 -15.10
CA LYS A 274 5.30 20.07 -14.79
C LYS A 274 6.00 21.04 -13.83
N LEU A 275 6.53 20.55 -12.72
CA LEU A 275 7.23 21.37 -11.72
C LEU A 275 8.51 22.02 -12.26
N LEU A 276 9.23 21.35 -13.15
CA LEU A 276 10.47 21.86 -13.74
C LEU A 276 10.17 22.88 -14.85
N LEU A 277 9.14 22.67 -15.68
CA LEU A 277 8.66 23.65 -16.67
C LEU A 277 8.16 24.93 -16.00
N GLU A 278 7.65 24.84 -14.77
CA GLU A 278 7.27 26.00 -13.96
C GLU A 278 8.47 26.84 -13.50
N LYS A 279 9.63 26.21 -13.27
CA LYS A 279 10.76 26.86 -12.58
C LYS A 279 11.94 27.16 -13.47
N GLU A 280 12.47 26.15 -14.15
CA GLU A 280 13.83 26.22 -14.71
C GLU A 280 14.01 25.53 -16.07
N TYR A 281 13.22 24.51 -16.39
CA TYR A 281 13.36 23.78 -17.64
C TYR A 281 12.75 24.57 -18.82
N LYS A 282 13.59 24.96 -19.79
CA LYS A 282 13.20 25.73 -20.98
C LYS A 282 13.04 24.90 -22.26
N GLY A 283 13.22 23.57 -22.17
CA GLY A 283 13.05 22.68 -23.31
C GLY A 283 11.58 22.38 -23.65
N LYS A 284 11.38 21.51 -24.64
CA LYS A 284 10.05 21.12 -25.14
C LYS A 284 9.68 19.72 -24.67
N VAL A 285 8.40 19.51 -24.34
CA VAL A 285 7.84 18.23 -23.91
C VAL A 285 6.84 17.72 -24.96
N VAL A 286 7.00 16.47 -25.36
CA VAL A 286 6.09 15.78 -26.30
C VAL A 286 5.50 14.56 -25.62
N LEU A 287 4.18 14.52 -25.50
CA LEU A 287 3.46 13.36 -24.96
C LEU A 287 2.91 12.55 -26.13
N MET A 288 3.23 11.26 -26.21
CA MET A 288 2.69 10.36 -27.23
C MET A 288 1.76 9.32 -26.62
N SER A 289 0.55 9.23 -27.15
CA SER A 289 -0.50 8.35 -26.64
C SER A 289 -1.18 7.57 -27.77
N ALA A 290 -1.53 6.32 -27.51
CA ALA A 290 -2.30 5.50 -28.45
C ALA A 290 -3.81 5.65 -28.25
N THR A 291 -4.27 5.75 -26.99
CA THR A 291 -5.68 5.48 -26.63
C THR A 291 -6.25 6.39 -25.55
N LEU A 292 -5.44 7.24 -24.91
CA LEU A 292 -5.94 8.11 -23.85
C LEU A 292 -6.75 9.28 -24.41
N ASP A 293 -7.82 9.68 -23.71
CA ASP A 293 -8.43 10.99 -23.92
C ASP A 293 -7.39 12.09 -23.66
N PRO A 294 -6.90 12.79 -24.69
CA PRO A 294 -5.83 13.77 -24.51
C PRO A 294 -6.25 14.94 -23.61
N THR A 295 -7.55 15.14 -23.35
CA THR A 295 -8.06 16.23 -22.50
C THR A 295 -7.42 16.24 -21.12
N LEU A 296 -7.18 15.05 -20.53
CA LEU A 296 -6.55 14.94 -19.21
C LEU A 296 -5.17 15.59 -19.19
N PHE A 297 -4.33 15.29 -20.20
CA PHE A 297 -3.00 15.88 -20.32
C PHE A 297 -3.04 17.36 -20.74
N VAL A 298 -3.98 17.74 -21.61
CA VAL A 298 -4.19 19.14 -21.99
C VAL A 298 -4.46 19.98 -20.74
N ASN A 299 -5.47 19.58 -19.96
CA ASN A 299 -5.85 20.27 -18.73
C ASN A 299 -4.69 20.32 -17.73
N TYR A 300 -3.94 19.22 -17.61
CA TYR A 300 -2.84 19.13 -16.66
C TYR A 300 -1.67 20.09 -16.95
N PHE A 301 -1.28 20.21 -18.23
CA PHE A 301 -0.16 21.05 -18.67
C PHE A 301 -0.57 22.47 -19.07
N GLN A 302 -1.87 22.78 -19.10
CA GLN A 302 -2.38 24.06 -19.59
C GLN A 302 -1.73 25.26 -18.88
N ALA A 303 -1.68 25.24 -17.55
CA ALA A 303 -1.13 26.33 -16.74
C ALA A 303 0.37 26.57 -16.93
N VAL A 304 1.09 25.56 -17.45
CA VAL A 304 2.55 25.59 -17.64
C VAL A 304 2.95 25.69 -19.11
N SER A 305 1.99 25.76 -20.03
CA SER A 305 2.22 26.02 -21.45
C SER A 305 2.37 27.51 -21.75
N ASN A 306 3.25 27.89 -22.68
CA ASN A 306 3.56 29.29 -23.01
C ASN A 306 2.31 30.11 -23.43
N ASN A 307 1.32 29.47 -24.05
CA ASN A 307 0.10 30.11 -24.56
C ASN A 307 -1.18 29.69 -23.82
N ASN A 308 -1.06 29.06 -22.64
CA ASN A 308 -2.20 28.39 -21.97
C ASN A 308 -2.97 27.42 -22.89
N ASN A 309 -2.27 26.87 -23.88
CA ASN A 309 -2.81 25.96 -24.89
C ASN A 309 -1.84 24.79 -25.06
N VAL A 310 -2.35 23.57 -25.10
CA VAL A 310 -1.56 22.36 -25.35
C VAL A 310 -2.14 21.73 -26.61
N PRO A 311 -1.53 21.95 -27.78
CA PRO A 311 -2.10 21.47 -29.03
C PRO A 311 -2.01 19.95 -29.13
N ILE A 312 -3.04 19.35 -29.69
CA ILE A 312 -3.11 17.93 -30.00
C ILE A 312 -2.91 17.76 -31.51
N VAL A 313 -2.05 16.83 -31.90
CA VAL A 313 -1.95 16.30 -33.27
C VAL A 313 -2.54 14.90 -33.27
N LYS A 314 -3.62 14.69 -34.02
CA LYS A 314 -4.28 13.38 -34.13
C LYS A 314 -3.86 12.71 -35.43
N CYS A 315 -2.98 11.71 -35.33
CA CYS A 315 -2.54 10.88 -36.44
C CYS A 315 -3.52 9.72 -36.64
N GLU A 316 -4.46 9.90 -37.55
CA GLU A 316 -5.41 8.85 -37.92
C GLU A 316 -4.74 7.79 -38.81
N MET A 317 -4.90 6.53 -38.46
CA MET A 317 -4.58 5.40 -39.32
C MET A 317 -5.88 4.71 -39.71
N LYS A 318 -6.10 4.50 -41.00
CA LYS A 318 -7.15 3.59 -41.48
C LYS A 318 -6.70 2.15 -41.20
N LEU A 319 -7.05 1.62 -40.05
CA LEU A 319 -7.01 0.17 -39.81
C LEU A 319 -8.04 -0.51 -40.69
N PHE A 320 -7.77 -1.76 -41.07
CA PHE A 320 -8.81 -2.59 -41.67
C PHE A 320 -9.93 -2.80 -40.67
N ASN A 321 -11.18 -2.82 -41.15
CA ASN A 321 -12.32 -3.06 -40.29
C ASN A 321 -12.18 -4.43 -39.60
N VAL A 322 -12.32 -4.46 -38.27
CA VAL A 322 -12.29 -5.68 -37.46
C VAL A 322 -13.70 -5.93 -36.96
N LYS A 323 -14.26 -7.11 -37.27
CA LYS A 323 -15.58 -7.47 -36.72
C LYS A 323 -15.42 -7.94 -35.28
N GLU A 324 -16.29 -7.46 -34.40
CA GLU A 324 -16.35 -7.88 -33.00
C GLU A 324 -17.50 -8.86 -32.78
N TRP A 325 -17.23 -9.89 -32.00
CA TRP A 325 -18.24 -10.82 -31.50
C TRP A 325 -18.04 -11.02 -30.01
N TYR A 326 -19.12 -11.04 -29.26
CA TYR A 326 -19.16 -11.25 -27.82
C TYR A 326 -19.65 -12.65 -27.52
N LEU A 327 -19.54 -13.07 -26.25
CA LEU A 327 -19.93 -14.40 -25.82
C LEU A 327 -21.37 -14.76 -26.23
N ASP A 328 -22.29 -13.80 -26.13
CA ASP A 328 -23.70 -13.96 -26.50
C ASP A 328 -23.89 -14.27 -28.01
N ASP A 329 -23.03 -13.69 -28.87
CA ASP A 329 -23.07 -13.93 -30.31
C ASP A 329 -22.46 -15.30 -30.70
N LEU A 330 -21.63 -15.87 -29.81
CA LEU A 330 -20.93 -17.12 -30.08
C LEU A 330 -21.80 -18.35 -29.87
N GLU A 331 -22.77 -18.28 -28.95
CA GLU A 331 -23.66 -19.41 -28.66
C GLU A 331 -24.45 -19.82 -29.92
N GLU A 332 -25.02 -18.83 -30.61
CA GLU A 332 -25.73 -19.02 -31.87
C GLU A 332 -24.81 -19.52 -32.98
N LYS A 333 -23.62 -18.92 -33.13
CA LYS A 333 -22.70 -19.23 -34.23
C LYS A 333 -22.05 -20.59 -34.12
N LEU A 334 -21.77 -21.03 -32.90
CA LEU A 334 -21.13 -22.32 -32.62
C LEU A 334 -22.16 -23.44 -32.41
N ASN A 335 -23.46 -23.10 -32.43
CA ASN A 335 -24.56 -24.00 -32.08
C ASN A 335 -24.26 -24.74 -30.76
N TYR A 336 -23.85 -23.97 -29.76
CA TYR A 336 -23.37 -24.46 -28.48
C TYR A 336 -23.89 -23.54 -27.38
N GLU A 337 -24.84 -24.04 -26.60
CA GLU A 337 -25.24 -23.38 -25.36
C GLU A 337 -24.09 -23.49 -24.37
N THR A 338 -23.48 -22.35 -24.02
CA THR A 338 -22.25 -22.38 -23.22
C THR A 338 -22.50 -22.82 -21.79
N GLY A 339 -23.73 -22.64 -21.29
CA GLY A 339 -24.09 -22.88 -19.90
C GLY A 339 -23.34 -21.98 -18.91
N ILE A 340 -22.56 -21.01 -19.40
CA ILE A 340 -21.71 -20.16 -18.59
C ILE A 340 -22.59 -19.19 -17.80
N LYS A 341 -22.74 -19.44 -16.50
CA LYS A 341 -23.23 -18.42 -15.56
C LYS A 341 -22.12 -17.40 -15.34
N PHE A 342 -22.08 -16.36 -16.17
CA PHE A 342 -21.07 -15.32 -16.08
C PHE A 342 -21.13 -14.65 -14.70
N LYS A 343 -20.06 -14.78 -13.92
CA LYS A 343 -19.94 -14.18 -12.58
C LYS A 343 -19.05 -12.95 -12.67
N TYR A 344 -19.66 -11.77 -12.57
CA TYR A 344 -19.00 -10.48 -12.67
C TYR A 344 -17.85 -10.31 -11.67
N ASP A 345 -18.05 -10.77 -10.44
CA ASP A 345 -17.10 -10.56 -9.33
C ASP A 345 -16.00 -11.65 -9.26
N ASN A 346 -15.96 -12.58 -10.22
CA ASN A 346 -15.03 -13.70 -10.22
C ASN A 346 -14.25 -13.81 -11.54
N PRO A 347 -13.21 -12.97 -11.74
CA PRO A 347 -12.39 -12.99 -12.94
C PRO A 347 -11.53 -14.25 -13.01
N LEU A 348 -12.05 -15.33 -13.58
CA LEU A 348 -11.34 -16.61 -13.77
C LEU A 348 -11.55 -17.15 -15.19
N ILE A 349 -10.63 -18.01 -15.63
CA ILE A 349 -10.81 -18.82 -16.84
C ILE A 349 -11.51 -20.13 -16.47
N PHE A 350 -12.72 -20.31 -16.99
CA PHE A 350 -13.53 -21.51 -16.82
C PHE A 350 -13.24 -22.55 -17.91
N GLU A 351 -13.48 -23.83 -17.64
CA GLU A 351 -13.21 -24.92 -18.61
C GLU A 351 -14.11 -24.81 -19.85
N GLU A 352 -15.35 -24.34 -19.68
CA GLU A 352 -16.31 -24.09 -20.74
C GLU A 352 -15.77 -23.05 -21.75
N GLN A 353 -15.06 -22.03 -21.27
CA GLN A 353 -14.41 -21.06 -22.16
C GLN A 353 -13.27 -21.70 -22.99
N LEU A 354 -12.55 -22.69 -22.44
CA LEU A 354 -11.53 -23.42 -23.20
C LEU A 354 -12.16 -24.24 -24.34
N GLU A 355 -13.32 -24.86 -24.08
CA GLU A 355 -14.09 -25.55 -25.11
C GLU A 355 -14.55 -24.59 -26.21
N ILE A 356 -15.04 -23.41 -25.84
CA ILE A 356 -15.42 -22.35 -26.80
C ILE A 356 -14.24 -21.97 -27.68
N VAL A 357 -13.04 -21.78 -27.12
CA VAL A 357 -11.83 -21.47 -27.92
C VAL A 357 -11.52 -22.58 -28.91
N ALA A 358 -11.60 -23.85 -28.50
CA ALA A 358 -11.36 -24.97 -29.40
C ALA A 358 -12.40 -25.02 -30.55
N ARG A 359 -13.68 -24.80 -30.23
CA ARG A 359 -14.77 -24.72 -31.22
C ARG A 359 -14.61 -23.53 -32.17
N LEU A 360 -14.19 -22.36 -31.65
CA LEU A 360 -13.89 -21.17 -32.44
C LEU A 360 -12.79 -21.43 -33.47
N LEU A 361 -11.71 -22.12 -33.10
CA LEU A 361 -10.63 -22.43 -34.04
C LEU A 361 -11.13 -23.33 -35.19
N ARG A 362 -11.96 -24.34 -34.90
CA ARG A 362 -12.60 -25.17 -35.95
C ARG A 362 -13.55 -24.35 -36.84
N TYR A 363 -14.37 -23.50 -36.21
CA TYR A 363 -15.27 -22.60 -36.94
C TYR A 363 -14.52 -21.64 -37.87
N ILE A 364 -13.37 -21.11 -37.43
CA ILE A 364 -12.49 -20.29 -38.26
C ILE A 364 -11.95 -21.09 -39.44
N ASP A 365 -11.51 -22.34 -39.22
CA ASP A 365 -11.03 -23.22 -40.30
C ASP A 365 -12.12 -23.44 -41.37
N GLU A 366 -13.34 -23.78 -40.96
CA GLU A 366 -14.47 -23.94 -41.87
C GLU A 366 -14.78 -22.68 -42.68
N LYS A 367 -14.67 -21.51 -42.04
CA LYS A 367 -14.89 -20.22 -42.71
C LYS A 367 -13.82 -19.90 -43.74
N GLU A 368 -12.56 -20.18 -43.45
CA GLU A 368 -11.47 -19.92 -44.39
C GLU A 368 -11.55 -20.85 -45.61
N VAL A 369 -11.91 -22.13 -45.41
CA VAL A 369 -12.19 -23.05 -46.52
C VAL A 369 -13.32 -22.54 -47.40
N LYS A 370 -14.46 -22.14 -46.79
CA LYS A 370 -15.59 -21.57 -47.54
C LYS A 370 -15.22 -20.29 -48.30
N ALA A 371 -14.33 -19.47 -47.74
CA ALA A 371 -13.89 -18.22 -48.36
C ALA A 371 -12.97 -18.42 -49.56
N MET A 372 -12.24 -19.54 -49.66
CA MET A 372 -11.38 -19.84 -50.83
C MET A 372 -12.17 -20.27 -52.08
N GLY A 373 -13.41 -20.73 -51.92
CA GLY A 373 -14.24 -21.21 -53.03
C GLY A 373 -13.72 -22.51 -53.67
N ALA A 374 -14.29 -22.88 -54.82
CA ALA A 374 -13.99 -24.15 -55.50
C ALA A 374 -12.58 -24.23 -56.13
N SER A 375 -11.86 -23.12 -56.21
CA SER A 375 -10.50 -23.01 -56.78
C SER A 375 -9.38 -23.05 -55.74
N GLY A 376 -9.70 -23.12 -54.44
CA GLY A 376 -8.71 -23.15 -53.36
C GLY A 376 -8.15 -24.53 -53.11
N GLU A 377 -6.83 -24.63 -52.89
CA GLU A 377 -6.21 -25.87 -52.44
C GLU A 377 -6.56 -26.15 -50.97
N THR A 378 -7.13 -27.32 -50.71
CA THR A 378 -7.45 -27.79 -49.36
C THR A 378 -6.92 -29.19 -49.12
N ILE A 379 -6.41 -29.45 -47.91
CA ILE A 379 -5.99 -30.79 -47.47
C ILE A 379 -6.68 -31.09 -46.15
N ALA A 380 -7.35 -32.25 -46.06
CA ALA A 380 -8.06 -32.69 -44.84
C ALA A 380 -9.05 -31.66 -44.26
N GLY A 381 -9.71 -30.89 -45.13
CA GLY A 381 -10.64 -29.82 -44.69
C GLY A 381 -9.95 -28.56 -44.16
N LEU A 382 -8.66 -28.38 -44.43
CA LEU A 382 -7.88 -27.19 -44.08
C LEU A 382 -7.50 -26.40 -45.33
N ALA A 383 -7.61 -25.08 -45.23
CA ALA A 383 -7.19 -24.12 -46.23
C ALA A 383 -5.65 -24.08 -46.36
N SER A 384 -5.10 -23.91 -47.57
CA SER A 384 -3.65 -23.81 -47.81
C SER A 384 -2.99 -22.62 -47.11
N ILE A 385 -3.66 -21.46 -47.08
CA ILE A 385 -3.25 -20.26 -46.35
C ILE A 385 -4.22 -19.99 -45.20
N ARG A 386 -3.73 -20.03 -43.95
CA ARG A 386 -4.52 -19.83 -42.73
C ARG A 386 -4.01 -18.62 -41.95
N GLY A 387 -4.89 -17.70 -41.57
CA GLY A 387 -4.48 -16.51 -40.81
C GLY A 387 -4.06 -16.82 -39.36
N ALA A 388 -3.11 -16.08 -38.78
CA ALA A 388 -2.71 -16.36 -37.39
C ALA A 388 -3.83 -15.99 -36.39
N ALA A 389 -3.94 -16.78 -35.32
CA ALA A 389 -4.83 -16.53 -34.20
C ALA A 389 -4.03 -16.10 -32.97
N LEU A 390 -4.36 -14.94 -32.38
CA LEU A 390 -3.77 -14.42 -31.16
C LEU A 390 -4.76 -14.56 -30.00
N ILE A 391 -4.38 -15.31 -28.98
CA ILE A 391 -5.19 -15.61 -27.80
C ILE A 391 -4.63 -14.84 -26.60
N PHE A 392 -5.44 -13.96 -26.01
CA PHE A 392 -5.06 -13.20 -24.81
C PHE A 392 -5.50 -13.90 -23.52
N VAL A 393 -4.53 -14.20 -22.66
CA VAL A 393 -4.70 -14.83 -21.34
C VAL A 393 -3.93 -14.03 -20.26
N PRO A 394 -4.26 -14.17 -18.97
CA PRO A 394 -3.71 -13.26 -17.95
C PRO A 394 -2.30 -13.61 -17.46
N GLY A 395 -1.79 -14.83 -17.64
CA GLY A 395 -0.48 -15.24 -17.13
C GLY A 395 0.05 -16.57 -17.69
N MET A 396 1.22 -17.00 -17.19
CA MET A 396 1.93 -18.21 -17.66
C MET A 396 1.14 -19.49 -17.45
N ASP A 397 0.58 -19.69 -16.26
CA ASP A 397 -0.18 -20.91 -15.96
C ASP A 397 -1.37 -21.04 -16.91
N GLU A 398 -2.01 -19.92 -17.23
CA GLU A 398 -3.10 -19.87 -18.20
C GLU A 398 -2.63 -20.12 -19.64
N ILE A 399 -1.45 -19.60 -20.05
CA ILE A 399 -0.83 -19.92 -21.34
C ILE A 399 -0.70 -21.44 -21.51
N PHE A 400 -0.10 -22.12 -20.52
CA PHE A 400 0.13 -23.56 -20.59
C PHE A 400 -1.16 -24.37 -20.47
N ARG A 401 -2.12 -23.93 -19.65
CA ARG A 401 -3.44 -24.56 -19.54
C ARG A 401 -4.17 -24.53 -20.88
N VAL A 402 -4.27 -23.37 -21.51
CA VAL A 402 -4.89 -23.22 -22.84
C VAL A 402 -4.15 -24.05 -23.88
N LYS A 403 -2.81 -23.97 -23.92
CA LYS A 403 -2.00 -24.76 -24.86
C LYS A 403 -2.26 -26.25 -24.71
N LYS A 404 -2.18 -26.78 -23.48
CA LYS A 404 -2.39 -28.21 -23.20
C LYS A 404 -3.77 -28.66 -23.64
N TYR A 405 -4.80 -27.89 -23.29
CA TYR A 405 -6.18 -28.19 -23.69
C TYR A 405 -6.32 -28.23 -25.22
N LEU A 406 -5.81 -27.22 -25.92
CA LEU A 406 -5.90 -27.16 -27.40
C LEU A 406 -5.08 -28.26 -28.08
N GLN A 407 -3.91 -28.62 -27.55
CA GLN A 407 -3.10 -29.73 -28.09
C GLN A 407 -3.85 -31.08 -28.00
N THR A 408 -4.61 -31.29 -26.93
CA THR A 408 -5.43 -32.51 -26.79
C THR A 408 -6.69 -32.44 -27.65
N SER A 409 -7.41 -31.32 -27.61
CA SER A 409 -8.71 -31.17 -28.28
C SER A 409 -8.61 -30.97 -29.80
N LEU A 410 -7.47 -30.51 -30.32
CA LEU A 410 -7.22 -30.17 -31.73
C LEU A 410 -5.94 -30.83 -32.26
N ALA A 411 -5.65 -32.06 -31.83
CA ALA A 411 -4.43 -32.79 -32.22
C ALA A 411 -4.25 -32.90 -33.74
N ASP A 412 -5.35 -33.03 -34.49
CA ASP A 412 -5.34 -33.25 -35.94
C ASP A 412 -5.43 -31.94 -36.77
N ASN A 413 -5.48 -30.76 -36.15
CA ASN A 413 -5.78 -29.48 -36.82
C ASN A 413 -4.55 -28.72 -37.35
N GLN A 414 -3.38 -29.35 -37.39
CA GLN A 414 -2.11 -28.76 -37.88
C GLN A 414 -1.83 -27.38 -37.28
N LEU A 415 -1.75 -27.29 -35.95
CA LEU A 415 -1.52 -26.04 -35.23
C LEU A 415 -0.04 -25.88 -34.82
N VAL A 416 0.49 -24.66 -34.98
CA VAL A 416 1.80 -24.27 -34.46
C VAL A 416 1.60 -23.32 -33.29
N PHE A 417 1.97 -23.74 -32.09
CA PHE A 417 1.81 -22.93 -30.89
C PHE A 417 3.04 -22.03 -30.66
N CYS A 418 2.80 -20.76 -30.35
CA CYS A 418 3.82 -19.79 -29.96
C CYS A 418 3.41 -19.09 -28.67
N GLU A 419 4.22 -19.19 -27.63
CA GLU A 419 3.94 -18.60 -26.33
C GLU A 419 4.65 -17.25 -26.17
N LEU A 420 3.89 -16.22 -25.76
CA LEU A 420 4.41 -14.88 -25.51
C LEU A 420 4.16 -14.47 -24.06
N HIS A 421 5.25 -14.40 -23.29
CA HIS A 421 5.25 -13.96 -21.91
C HIS A 421 6.60 -13.34 -21.57
N SER A 422 6.62 -12.37 -20.65
CA SER A 422 7.86 -11.71 -20.19
C SER A 422 8.90 -12.69 -19.63
N GLU A 423 8.47 -13.86 -19.17
CA GLU A 423 9.36 -14.90 -18.62
C GLU A 423 9.93 -15.87 -19.65
N ILE A 424 9.30 -16.00 -20.81
CA ILE A 424 9.76 -16.87 -21.88
C ILE A 424 11.04 -16.28 -22.49
N ALA A 425 12.03 -17.12 -22.81
CA ALA A 425 13.28 -16.62 -23.39
C ALA A 425 13.06 -16.00 -24.78
N LEU A 426 13.84 -14.98 -25.12
CA LEU A 426 13.65 -14.18 -26.33
C LEU A 426 13.65 -15.05 -27.60
N GLU A 427 14.52 -16.04 -27.67
CA GLU A 427 14.63 -16.99 -28.79
C GLU A 427 13.31 -17.73 -29.07
N TYR A 428 12.57 -18.11 -28.03
CA TYR A 428 11.26 -18.74 -28.18
C TYR A 428 10.17 -17.73 -28.56
N GLN A 429 10.23 -16.51 -28.02
CA GLN A 429 9.30 -15.44 -28.41
C GLN A 429 9.45 -15.05 -29.88
N MET A 430 10.66 -15.13 -30.43
CA MET A 430 10.93 -14.80 -31.84
C MET A 430 10.18 -15.73 -32.81
N ARG A 431 9.81 -16.95 -32.39
CA ARG A 431 9.02 -17.88 -33.22
C ARG A 431 7.65 -17.33 -33.61
N ALA A 432 7.09 -16.42 -32.82
CA ALA A 432 5.82 -15.78 -33.15
C ALA A 432 5.89 -14.96 -34.46
N PHE A 433 7.09 -14.51 -34.85
CA PHE A 433 7.33 -13.69 -36.04
C PHE A 433 7.69 -14.52 -37.28
N ASP A 434 8.01 -15.80 -37.12
CA ASP A 434 8.34 -16.68 -38.24
C ASP A 434 7.09 -17.01 -39.06
N ASN A 435 7.23 -17.16 -40.37
CA ASN A 435 6.13 -17.62 -41.22
C ASN A 435 5.84 -19.11 -40.94
N THR A 436 4.56 -19.50 -40.96
CA THR A 436 4.16 -20.91 -40.91
C THR A 436 4.19 -21.56 -42.28
N LEU A 437 4.35 -22.88 -42.32
CA LEU A 437 4.18 -23.68 -43.53
C LEU A 437 2.71 -23.66 -43.99
N ASP A 438 2.48 -23.93 -45.28
CA ASP A 438 1.14 -24.09 -45.83
C ASP A 438 0.33 -25.14 -45.04
N TYR A 439 -0.98 -24.95 -44.97
CA TYR A 439 -1.95 -25.76 -44.22
C TYR A 439 -1.85 -25.66 -42.69
N TYR A 440 -0.74 -25.15 -42.13
CA TYR A 440 -0.59 -24.94 -40.69
C TYR A 440 -1.12 -23.57 -40.24
N ARG A 441 -1.82 -23.53 -39.10
CA ARG A 441 -2.23 -22.28 -38.45
C ARG A 441 -1.29 -21.95 -37.28
N LYS A 442 -0.78 -20.72 -37.28
CA LYS A 442 -0.09 -20.15 -36.12
C LYS A 442 -1.09 -19.77 -35.03
N VAL A 443 -0.91 -20.30 -33.82
CA VAL A 443 -1.69 -19.98 -32.62
C VAL A 443 -0.76 -19.37 -31.59
N ILE A 444 -0.88 -18.07 -31.40
CA ILE A 444 -0.05 -17.29 -30.48
C ILE A 444 -0.84 -17.14 -29.18
N ILE A 445 -0.32 -17.62 -28.06
CA ILE A 445 -0.96 -17.50 -26.75
C ILE A 445 -0.14 -16.52 -25.92
N SER A 446 -0.73 -15.39 -25.54
CA SER A 446 -0.02 -14.24 -25.02
C SER A 446 -0.71 -13.60 -23.83
N THR A 447 0.10 -12.96 -22.98
CA THR A 447 -0.37 -11.93 -22.03
C THR A 447 -0.50 -10.56 -22.71
N SER A 448 -0.71 -9.51 -21.92
CA SER A 448 -0.66 -8.11 -22.36
C SER A 448 0.67 -7.70 -23.04
N ILE A 449 1.69 -8.57 -23.06
CA ILE A 449 2.92 -8.34 -23.85
C ILE A 449 2.65 -8.08 -25.34
N ALA A 450 1.64 -8.72 -25.93
CA ALA A 450 1.24 -8.52 -27.32
C ALA A 450 0.25 -7.35 -27.52
N GLU A 451 -0.24 -6.73 -26.44
CA GLU A 451 -1.22 -5.63 -26.49
C GLU A 451 -0.61 -4.34 -27.03
N SER A 452 0.64 -4.04 -26.65
CA SER A 452 1.34 -2.80 -27.02
C SER A 452 2.71 -3.10 -27.64
N SER A 453 3.56 -3.87 -26.95
CA SER A 453 5.02 -3.87 -27.18
C SER A 453 5.53 -4.84 -28.23
N ILE A 454 4.72 -5.79 -28.70
CA ILE A 454 5.08 -6.72 -29.77
C ILE A 454 4.05 -6.63 -30.88
N THR A 455 4.53 -6.44 -32.11
CA THR A 455 3.71 -6.39 -33.32
C THR A 455 3.98 -7.64 -34.14
N VAL A 456 3.08 -8.62 -34.07
CA VAL A 456 3.11 -9.78 -34.95
C VAL A 456 2.34 -9.44 -36.24
N PRO A 457 2.94 -9.54 -37.42
CA PRO A 457 2.38 -8.98 -38.64
C PRO A 457 1.20 -9.76 -39.22
N ASP A 458 1.10 -11.08 -39.01
CA ASP A 458 0.14 -11.96 -39.70
C ASP A 458 -1.12 -12.31 -38.90
N VAL A 459 -1.39 -11.58 -37.80
CA VAL A 459 -2.59 -11.79 -36.96
C VAL A 459 -3.85 -11.36 -37.70
N LYS A 460 -4.79 -12.31 -37.86
CA LYS A 460 -6.11 -12.09 -38.47
C LYS A 460 -7.25 -12.31 -37.48
N TYR A 461 -7.06 -13.18 -36.50
CA TYR A 461 -8.04 -13.49 -35.48
C TYR A 461 -7.50 -13.16 -34.09
N VAL A 462 -8.30 -12.46 -33.28
CA VAL A 462 -8.04 -12.25 -31.85
C VAL A 462 -9.10 -13.00 -31.06
N ILE A 463 -8.68 -13.78 -30.06
CA ILE A 463 -9.56 -14.46 -29.12
C ILE A 463 -9.17 -13.97 -27.72
N ASP A 464 -10.08 -13.28 -27.04
CA ASP A 464 -9.77 -12.52 -25.84
C ASP A 464 -10.58 -13.01 -24.64
N PHE A 465 -9.89 -13.56 -23.64
CA PHE A 465 -10.50 -13.89 -22.34
C PHE A 465 -10.87 -12.64 -21.54
N CYS A 466 -10.45 -11.46 -21.98
CA CYS A 466 -10.74 -10.15 -21.39
C CYS A 466 -10.21 -9.99 -19.96
N LEU A 467 -9.19 -10.77 -19.59
CA LEU A 467 -8.53 -10.74 -18.28
C LEU A 467 -7.13 -10.14 -18.38
N THR A 468 -6.64 -9.61 -17.25
CA THR A 468 -5.26 -9.17 -17.07
C THR A 468 -4.84 -9.32 -15.60
N LYS A 469 -3.54 -9.49 -15.36
CA LYS A 469 -2.96 -9.43 -14.01
C LYS A 469 -2.42 -8.02 -13.77
N ALA A 470 -2.73 -7.44 -12.61
CA ALA A 470 -2.29 -6.09 -12.25
C ALA A 470 -1.83 -6.05 -10.77
N PRO A 471 -0.75 -5.33 -10.45
CA PRO A 471 -0.30 -5.19 -9.07
C PRO A 471 -1.31 -4.35 -8.27
N PHE A 472 -1.53 -4.77 -7.03
CA PHE A 472 -2.36 -4.07 -6.05
C PHE A 472 -1.66 -4.10 -4.69
N THR A 473 -1.60 -2.97 -4.03
CA THR A 473 -1.07 -2.84 -2.68
C THR A 473 -2.20 -2.48 -1.74
N ASP A 474 -2.47 -3.38 -0.79
CA ASP A 474 -3.47 -3.15 0.25
C ASP A 474 -3.05 -1.94 1.13
N PRO A 475 -3.87 -0.89 1.25
CA PRO A 475 -3.52 0.31 2.00
C PRO A 475 -3.46 0.10 3.53
N GLY A 476 -4.03 -1.01 4.04
CA GLY A 476 -4.01 -1.34 5.47
C GLY A 476 -2.68 -1.97 5.91
N THR A 477 -2.26 -3.00 5.19
CA THR A 477 -1.11 -3.84 5.48
C THR A 477 0.14 -3.45 4.69
N ASN A 478 -0.01 -2.61 3.67
CA ASN A 478 1.02 -2.29 2.68
C ASN A 478 1.59 -3.55 1.99
N TYR A 479 0.79 -4.62 1.93
CA TYR A 479 1.11 -5.85 1.23
C TYR A 479 0.77 -5.71 -0.25
N THR A 480 1.74 -6.02 -1.12
CA THR A 480 1.54 -6.00 -2.57
C THR A 480 1.26 -7.41 -3.09
N SER A 481 0.12 -7.57 -3.75
CA SER A 481 -0.30 -8.77 -4.47
C SER A 481 -0.40 -8.51 -5.97
N LEU A 482 -0.41 -9.58 -6.76
CA LEU A 482 -0.76 -9.52 -8.18
C LEU A 482 -2.18 -10.06 -8.33
N GLU A 483 -3.13 -9.19 -8.63
CA GLU A 483 -4.55 -9.54 -8.73
C GLU A 483 -4.95 -9.82 -10.17
N LEU A 484 -5.80 -10.83 -10.33
CA LEU A 484 -6.45 -11.12 -11.59
C LEU A 484 -7.72 -10.28 -11.70
N ILE A 485 -7.81 -9.44 -12.74
CA ILE A 485 -8.92 -8.51 -12.94
C ILE A 485 -9.40 -8.53 -14.39
N TRP A 486 -10.59 -7.98 -14.61
CA TRP A 486 -11.08 -7.69 -15.96
C TRP A 486 -10.27 -6.57 -16.61
N ALA A 487 -9.91 -6.75 -17.87
CA ALA A 487 -9.23 -5.72 -18.67
C ALA A 487 -10.21 -4.58 -19.00
N SER A 488 -9.72 -3.34 -19.01
CA SER A 488 -10.53 -2.16 -19.36
C SER A 488 -10.94 -2.16 -20.85
N GLN A 489 -11.97 -1.41 -21.20
CA GLN A 489 -12.36 -1.21 -22.61
C GLN A 489 -11.21 -0.68 -23.46
N SER A 490 -10.38 0.23 -22.92
CA SER A 490 -9.19 0.71 -23.62
C SER A 490 -8.19 -0.40 -23.92
N ASN A 491 -7.95 -1.34 -22.99
CA ASN A 491 -7.06 -2.48 -23.22
C ASN A 491 -7.65 -3.39 -24.29
N LEU A 492 -8.94 -3.68 -24.17
CA LEU A 492 -9.71 -4.50 -25.09
C LEU A 492 -9.75 -3.93 -26.52
N THR A 493 -9.73 -2.60 -26.67
CA THR A 493 -9.63 -1.90 -27.95
C THR A 493 -8.24 -2.04 -28.56
N GLN A 494 -7.18 -1.98 -27.74
CA GLN A 494 -5.81 -2.22 -28.21
C GLN A 494 -5.61 -3.66 -28.69
N ARG A 495 -6.16 -4.63 -27.98
CA ARG A 495 -6.15 -6.05 -28.36
C ARG A 495 -6.89 -6.28 -29.68
N LEU A 496 -8.06 -5.65 -29.86
CA LEU A 496 -8.79 -5.66 -31.14
C LEU A 496 -7.96 -5.13 -32.30
N GLY A 497 -7.25 -4.02 -32.10
CA GLY A 497 -6.40 -3.41 -33.11
C GLY A 497 -5.30 -4.34 -33.65
N ARG A 498 -4.97 -5.44 -32.98
CA ARG A 498 -4.00 -6.43 -33.43
C ARG A 498 -4.49 -7.26 -34.62
N ALA A 499 -5.79 -7.42 -34.81
CA ALA A 499 -6.37 -8.12 -35.96
C ALA A 499 -6.56 -7.23 -37.20
N GLY A 500 -6.51 -5.90 -37.05
CA GLY A 500 -6.87 -4.93 -38.11
C GLY A 500 -5.68 -4.34 -38.88
N ARG A 501 -4.47 -4.90 -38.73
CA ARG A 501 -3.24 -4.28 -39.25
C ARG A 501 -2.92 -4.62 -40.69
N VAL A 502 -3.13 -5.87 -41.10
CA VAL A 502 -2.71 -6.38 -42.41
C VAL A 502 -3.88 -6.80 -43.28
N SER A 503 -5.01 -7.18 -42.68
CA SER A 503 -6.22 -7.56 -43.41
C SER A 503 -7.48 -7.31 -42.57
N GLN A 504 -8.65 -7.50 -43.17
CA GLN A 504 -9.90 -7.55 -42.41
C GLN A 504 -9.85 -8.71 -41.41
N GLY A 505 -9.98 -8.39 -40.13
CA GLY A 505 -9.84 -9.33 -39.03
C GLY A 505 -11.14 -9.55 -38.25
N ILE A 506 -11.09 -10.47 -37.30
CA ILE A 506 -12.20 -10.72 -36.36
C ILE A 506 -11.65 -10.81 -34.93
N CYS A 507 -12.31 -10.15 -33.99
CA CYS A 507 -12.04 -10.21 -32.56
C CYS A 507 -13.21 -10.91 -31.85
N TYR A 508 -12.91 -11.99 -31.12
CA TYR A 508 -13.87 -12.75 -30.32
C TYR A 508 -13.62 -12.47 -28.85
N ARG A 509 -14.58 -11.87 -28.14
CA ARG A 509 -14.50 -11.53 -26.72
C ARG A 509 -15.30 -12.54 -25.91
N LEU A 510 -14.66 -13.21 -24.96
CA LEU A 510 -15.30 -14.25 -24.15
C LEU A 510 -16.04 -13.68 -22.92
N ILE A 511 -16.70 -12.55 -23.12
CA ILE A 511 -17.56 -11.85 -22.15
C ILE A 511 -18.88 -11.44 -22.82
N PRO A 512 -19.99 -11.29 -22.07
CA PRO A 512 -21.23 -10.76 -22.61
C PRO A 512 -21.09 -9.32 -23.10
N LYS A 513 -21.81 -8.95 -24.16
CA LYS A 513 -21.78 -7.60 -24.74
C LYS A 513 -22.24 -6.55 -23.74
N ARG A 514 -23.30 -6.85 -22.99
CA ARG A 514 -23.85 -5.98 -21.93
C ARG A 514 -22.81 -5.68 -20.85
N PHE A 515 -21.95 -6.65 -20.52
CA PHE A 515 -20.88 -6.46 -19.53
C PHE A 515 -19.82 -5.48 -20.04
N TYR A 516 -19.42 -5.63 -21.32
CA TYR A 516 -18.50 -4.72 -21.97
C TYR A 516 -19.01 -3.28 -21.97
N GLU A 517 -20.26 -3.06 -22.37
CA GLU A 517 -20.83 -1.71 -22.57
C GLU A 517 -21.15 -0.97 -21.26
N HIS A 518 -21.50 -1.68 -20.18
CA HIS A 518 -22.08 -1.05 -18.99
C HIS A 518 -21.36 -1.31 -17.67
N ALA A 519 -20.45 -2.29 -17.60
CA ALA A 519 -19.82 -2.69 -16.34
C ALA A 519 -18.29 -2.68 -16.38
N LEU A 520 -17.66 -2.86 -17.55
CA LEU A 520 -16.22 -2.69 -17.66
C LEU A 520 -15.81 -1.22 -17.53
N LEU A 521 -14.71 -1.01 -16.82
CA LEU A 521 -14.05 0.29 -16.75
C LEU A 521 -13.56 0.70 -18.15
N GLU A 522 -13.75 1.97 -18.49
CA GLU A 522 -13.27 2.52 -19.75
C GLU A 522 -11.73 2.48 -19.83
N PHE A 523 -11.07 2.87 -18.75
CA PHE A 523 -9.61 2.92 -18.61
C PHE A 523 -9.15 2.18 -17.35
N PRO A 524 -7.92 1.63 -17.33
CA PRO A 524 -7.37 1.04 -16.12
C PRO A 524 -7.11 2.12 -15.06
N TYR A 525 -7.26 1.78 -13.79
CA TYR A 525 -6.83 2.67 -12.70
C TYR A 525 -5.31 2.92 -12.80
N PRO A 526 -4.83 4.17 -12.66
CA PRO A 526 -3.41 4.49 -12.77
C PRO A 526 -2.60 3.82 -11.66
N ALA A 527 -1.35 3.46 -11.96
CA ALA A 527 -0.48 2.71 -11.05
C ALA A 527 -0.30 3.42 -9.70
N ILE A 528 -0.21 4.76 -9.68
CA ILE A 528 -0.08 5.57 -8.46
C ILE A 528 -1.23 5.39 -7.45
N ARG A 529 -2.39 4.90 -7.90
CA ARG A 529 -3.54 4.58 -7.04
C ARG A 529 -3.63 3.11 -6.62
N ARG A 530 -2.83 2.22 -7.19
CA ARG A 530 -2.87 0.78 -6.90
C ARG A 530 -1.58 0.26 -6.28
N GLU A 531 -0.43 0.75 -6.71
CA GLU A 531 0.89 0.26 -6.30
C GLU A 531 1.53 1.06 -5.15
N SER A 532 2.44 0.43 -4.40
CA SER A 532 3.16 1.10 -3.31
C SER A 532 3.82 2.41 -3.76
N ILE A 533 3.55 3.48 -3.02
CA ILE A 533 4.05 4.84 -3.30
C ILE A 533 5.27 5.20 -2.45
N GLU A 534 5.87 4.23 -1.74
CA GLU A 534 7.01 4.46 -0.85
C GLU A 534 8.20 5.11 -1.57
N LYS A 535 8.63 4.52 -2.70
CA LYS A 535 9.71 5.08 -3.52
C LYS A 535 9.31 6.41 -4.17
N VAL A 536 8.04 6.59 -4.51
CA VAL A 536 7.52 7.86 -5.06
C VAL A 536 7.71 8.98 -4.04
N ILE A 537 7.33 8.77 -2.78
CA ILE A 537 7.49 9.76 -1.71
C ILE A 537 8.97 10.08 -1.47
N LEU A 538 9.85 9.07 -1.47
CA LEU A 538 11.28 9.33 -1.31
C LEU A 538 11.91 10.06 -2.51
N ASN A 539 11.51 9.72 -3.75
CA ASN A 539 11.91 10.46 -4.96
C ASN A 539 11.45 11.92 -4.89
N ILE A 540 10.22 12.16 -4.43
CA ILE A 540 9.70 13.51 -4.19
C ILE A 540 10.56 14.24 -3.15
N LYS A 541 10.91 13.63 -2.01
CA LYS A 541 11.76 14.28 -0.99
C LYS A 541 13.19 14.54 -1.49
N ARG A 542 13.67 13.79 -2.47
CA ARG A 542 14.98 13.99 -3.08
C ARG A 542 15.01 15.20 -4.01
N VAL A 543 13.93 15.44 -4.76
CA VAL A 543 13.81 16.53 -5.73
C VAL A 543 13.23 17.81 -5.11
N CYS A 544 12.25 17.67 -4.21
CA CYS A 544 11.44 18.76 -3.68
C CYS A 544 11.60 18.92 -2.16
N THR A 545 11.57 20.17 -1.69
CA THR A 545 11.64 20.48 -0.26
C THR A 545 10.29 20.47 0.46
N ASP A 546 9.20 20.72 -0.29
CA ASP A 546 7.82 20.78 0.20
C ASP A 546 7.36 19.44 0.83
N LYS A 547 6.24 19.52 1.55
CA LYS A 547 5.56 18.35 2.13
C LYS A 547 5.13 17.37 1.02
N PRO A 548 5.33 16.04 1.18
CA PRO A 548 4.96 15.05 0.18
C PRO A 548 3.52 15.16 -0.32
N SER A 549 2.55 15.34 0.59
CA SER A 549 1.13 15.44 0.22
C SER A 549 0.82 16.63 -0.68
N LYS A 550 1.52 17.75 -0.51
CA LYS A 550 1.37 18.94 -1.35
C LYS A 550 1.94 18.70 -2.75
N VAL A 551 3.09 18.02 -2.86
CA VAL A 551 3.74 17.77 -4.15
C VAL A 551 3.01 16.67 -4.92
N ILE A 552 2.76 15.51 -4.30
CA ILE A 552 2.08 14.39 -4.96
C ILE A 552 0.59 14.71 -5.22
N GLY A 553 0.00 15.63 -4.46
CA GLY A 553 -1.33 16.17 -4.72
C GLY A 553 -1.44 16.89 -6.07
N LEU A 554 -0.32 17.34 -6.64
CA LEU A 554 -0.24 17.93 -7.98
C LEU A 554 -0.02 16.88 -9.08
N ALA A 555 0.04 15.58 -8.76
CA ALA A 555 0.18 14.53 -9.77
C ALA A 555 -1.04 14.51 -10.72
N LEU A 556 -0.86 13.92 -11.91
CA LEU A 556 -1.92 13.80 -12.91
C LEU A 556 -3.19 13.14 -12.35
N THR A 557 -2.99 12.14 -11.49
CA THR A 557 -4.06 11.58 -10.67
C THR A 557 -3.49 11.33 -9.27
N PRO A 558 -3.84 12.14 -8.26
CA PRO A 558 -3.24 12.02 -6.94
C PRO A 558 -3.73 10.74 -6.23
N PRO A 559 -2.86 10.10 -5.41
CA PRO A 559 -3.28 9.04 -4.50
C PRO A 559 -4.11 9.60 -3.34
N GLU A 560 -4.78 8.71 -2.62
CA GLU A 560 -5.56 9.08 -1.43
C GLU A 560 -4.67 9.66 -0.32
N LEU A 561 -5.19 10.66 0.41
CA LEU A 561 -4.43 11.35 1.46
C LEU A 561 -3.99 10.41 2.59
N ASP A 562 -4.88 9.54 3.07
CA ASP A 562 -4.57 8.51 4.08
C ASP A 562 -3.41 7.61 3.64
N ARG A 563 -3.39 7.20 2.37
CA ARG A 563 -2.30 6.41 1.81
C ARG A 563 -0.96 7.15 1.87
N ILE A 564 -0.95 8.44 1.55
CA ILE A 564 0.27 9.27 1.60
C ILE A 564 0.77 9.35 3.04
N GLU A 565 -0.11 9.62 4.00
CA GLU A 565 0.24 9.77 5.42
C GLU A 565 0.78 8.46 6.01
N ARG A 566 0.10 7.33 5.79
CA ARG A 566 0.59 6.00 6.18
C ARG A 566 1.95 5.69 5.57
N THR A 567 2.15 6.03 4.30
CA THR A 567 3.43 5.82 3.63
C THR A 567 4.55 6.66 4.27
N VAL A 568 4.29 7.94 4.59
CA VAL A 568 5.28 8.80 5.26
C VAL A 568 5.69 8.23 6.62
N LEU A 569 4.73 7.73 7.38
CA LEU A 569 5.00 7.07 8.66
C LEU A 569 5.79 5.78 8.51
N PHE A 570 5.42 4.91 7.56
CA PHE A 570 6.17 3.71 7.24
C PHE A 570 7.62 4.05 6.87
N LEU A 571 7.83 5.09 6.07
CA LEU A 571 9.17 5.54 5.68
C LEU A 571 9.98 6.05 6.88
N LYS A 572 9.33 6.65 7.89
CA LYS A 572 9.98 7.01 9.15
C LYS A 572 10.34 5.77 9.97
N GLU A 573 9.42 4.82 10.06
CA GLU A 573 9.65 3.52 10.73
C GLU A 573 10.78 2.72 10.08
N ALA A 574 10.87 2.76 8.75
CA ALA A 574 11.95 2.16 8.00
C ALA A 574 13.29 2.90 8.17
N GLY A 575 13.29 4.11 8.75
CA GLY A 575 14.46 4.97 8.89
C GLY A 575 14.82 5.76 7.63
N ALA A 576 13.97 5.74 6.60
CA ALA A 576 14.16 6.46 5.34
C ALA A 576 13.92 7.97 5.49
N LEU A 577 12.93 8.34 6.31
CA LEU A 577 12.63 9.72 6.65
C LEU A 577 12.92 9.99 8.13
N SER A 578 13.43 11.18 8.40
CA SER A 578 13.56 11.73 9.73
C SER A 578 12.18 12.01 10.33
N LEU A 579 12.11 11.89 11.64
CA LEU A 579 10.95 12.30 12.43
C LEU A 579 10.75 13.82 12.46
N TYR A 580 11.84 14.52 12.18
CA TYR A 580 11.95 15.96 12.22
C TYR A 580 12.07 16.51 10.79
N LYS A 581 11.45 17.67 10.58
CA LYS A 581 11.65 18.54 9.42
C LYS A 581 12.24 19.85 9.91
N LYS A 582 13.42 20.23 9.42
CA LYS A 582 14.14 21.44 9.88
C LYS A 582 14.24 21.51 11.42
N ARG A 583 14.53 20.36 12.05
CA ARG A 583 14.62 20.17 13.52
C ARG A 583 13.30 20.31 14.31
N LYS A 584 12.15 20.51 13.65
CA LYS A 584 10.82 20.47 14.29
C LYS A 584 10.18 19.10 14.02
N LEU A 585 9.56 18.50 15.04
CA LEU A 585 8.85 17.24 14.87
C LEU A 585 7.69 17.45 13.90
N CYS A 586 7.60 16.61 12.86
CA CYS A 586 6.57 16.72 11.84
C CYS A 586 5.99 15.31 11.65
N PRO A 587 4.71 15.04 11.93
CA PRO A 587 4.12 13.70 11.75
C PRO A 587 3.95 13.32 10.27
N ASP A 588 3.71 14.31 9.43
CA ASP A 588 3.24 14.22 8.04
C ASP A 588 4.30 14.62 6.99
N ASP A 589 5.51 14.98 7.45
CA ASP A 589 6.71 15.21 6.63
C ASP A 589 7.97 14.79 7.39
N GLY A 590 9.11 14.70 6.72
CA GLY A 590 10.41 14.40 7.32
C GLY A 590 11.56 14.81 6.40
N ASP A 591 12.71 15.14 6.98
CA ASP A 591 13.95 15.27 6.20
C ASP A 591 14.42 13.89 5.70
N LEU A 592 14.89 13.80 4.46
CA LEU A 592 15.44 12.56 3.90
C LEU A 592 16.71 12.19 4.69
N THR A 593 16.76 10.98 5.26
CA THR A 593 17.94 10.52 6.00
C THR A 593 19.04 10.03 5.03
N TYR A 594 20.22 9.74 5.56
CA TYR A 594 21.26 9.08 4.76
C TYR A 594 20.82 7.67 4.32
N ALA A 595 20.18 6.91 5.22
CA ALA A 595 19.56 5.62 4.88
C ALA A 595 18.50 5.77 3.79
N GLY A 596 17.63 6.79 3.89
CA GLY A 596 16.64 7.12 2.85
C GLY A 596 17.27 7.47 1.51
N THR A 597 18.41 8.18 1.52
CA THR A 597 19.16 8.49 0.30
C THR A 597 19.67 7.22 -0.39
N ILE A 598 20.11 6.21 0.38
CA ILE A 598 20.50 4.90 -0.16
C ILE A 598 19.26 4.11 -0.64
N MET A 599 18.16 4.13 0.11
CA MET A 599 16.90 3.47 -0.27
C MET A 599 16.32 3.97 -1.59
N VAL A 600 16.48 5.27 -1.88
CA VAL A 600 16.12 5.85 -3.18
C VAL A 600 17.05 5.36 -4.29
N SER A 601 18.35 5.28 -4.01
CA SER A 601 19.35 5.01 -5.04
C SER A 601 19.39 3.54 -5.45
N LEU A 602 18.98 2.60 -4.61
CA LEU A 602 19.05 1.17 -4.94
C LEU A 602 17.85 0.66 -5.78
N PRO A 603 18.07 -0.28 -6.71
CA PRO A 603 17.03 -0.82 -7.59
C PRO A 603 16.15 -1.89 -6.90
N VAL A 604 16.11 -1.93 -5.57
CA VAL A 604 15.38 -2.94 -4.77
C VAL A 604 14.37 -2.30 -3.83
N ASP A 605 13.42 -3.07 -3.30
CA ASP A 605 12.42 -2.60 -2.33
C ASP A 605 13.07 -1.99 -1.06
N ILE A 606 12.33 -1.14 -0.35
CA ILE A 606 12.82 -0.45 0.85
C ILE A 606 13.24 -1.44 1.94
N ARG A 607 12.48 -2.53 2.14
CA ARG A 607 12.82 -3.58 3.13
C ARG A 607 14.10 -4.31 2.74
N LEU A 608 14.32 -4.55 1.45
CA LEU A 608 15.55 -5.17 0.95
C LEU A 608 16.75 -4.23 1.09
N THR A 609 16.56 -2.93 0.90
CA THR A 609 17.62 -1.96 1.20
C THR A 609 17.90 -1.88 2.70
N LYS A 610 16.86 -1.95 3.54
CA LYS A 610 17.03 -2.04 5.01
C LYS A 610 17.82 -3.29 5.40
N LEU A 611 17.59 -4.44 4.74
CA LEU A 611 18.40 -5.65 4.91
C LEU A 611 19.87 -5.40 4.57
N ILE A 612 20.16 -4.70 3.46
CA ILE A 612 21.53 -4.31 3.07
C ILE A 612 22.17 -3.41 4.13
N LEU A 613 21.44 -2.40 4.63
CA LEU A 613 21.94 -1.50 5.67
C LEU A 613 22.23 -2.25 6.98
N PHE A 614 21.37 -3.18 7.39
CA PHE A 614 21.68 -4.06 8.51
C PHE A 614 22.86 -4.98 8.21
N GLY A 615 23.00 -5.47 6.99
CA GLY A 615 24.20 -6.18 6.55
C GLY A 615 25.46 -5.36 6.79
N HIS A 616 25.44 -4.06 6.47
CA HIS A 616 26.58 -3.20 6.78
C HIS A 616 26.83 -3.07 8.30
N VAL A 617 25.78 -2.80 9.09
CA VAL A 617 25.89 -2.61 10.54
C VAL A 617 26.39 -3.86 11.27
N PHE A 618 25.95 -5.04 10.84
CA PHE A 618 26.29 -6.32 11.48
C PHE A 618 27.45 -7.07 10.79
N GLY A 619 28.20 -6.43 9.89
CA GLY A 619 29.37 -7.04 9.25
C GLY A 619 29.04 -8.13 8.21
N ARG A 620 27.83 -8.13 7.66
CA ARG A 620 27.27 -9.10 6.70
C ARG A 620 26.79 -8.48 5.40
N LEU A 621 27.48 -7.43 4.94
CA LEU A 621 27.04 -6.64 3.78
C LEU A 621 26.95 -7.48 2.50
N ARG A 622 27.95 -8.34 2.24
CA ARG A 622 27.97 -9.25 1.08
C ARG A 622 26.73 -10.14 1.02
N ASP A 623 26.42 -10.82 2.12
CA ASP A 623 25.28 -11.74 2.18
C ASP A 623 23.95 -11.01 2.03
N ALA A 624 23.82 -9.84 2.67
CA ALA A 624 22.63 -9.00 2.54
C ALA A 624 22.41 -8.52 1.10
N VAL A 625 23.47 -8.19 0.37
CA VAL A 625 23.39 -7.79 -1.05
C VAL A 625 23.00 -8.98 -1.93
N ILE A 626 23.55 -10.18 -1.69
CA ILE A 626 23.15 -11.41 -2.41
C ILE A 626 21.67 -11.72 -2.16
N LEU A 627 21.23 -11.65 -0.91
CA LEU A 627 19.83 -11.89 -0.54
C LEU A 627 18.90 -10.85 -1.16
N ALA A 628 19.24 -9.56 -1.07
CA ALA A 628 18.45 -8.49 -1.67
C ALA A 628 18.33 -8.66 -3.19
N ALA A 629 19.42 -9.03 -3.88
CA ALA A 629 19.38 -9.33 -5.30
C ALA A 629 18.51 -10.56 -5.61
N GLY A 630 18.67 -11.65 -4.84
CA GLY A 630 17.94 -12.90 -5.03
C GLY A 630 16.44 -12.81 -4.77
N LEU A 631 16.03 -11.97 -3.82
CA LEU A 631 14.62 -11.70 -3.52
C LEU A 631 13.99 -10.68 -4.46
N SER A 632 14.80 -9.89 -5.17
CA SER A 632 14.32 -8.95 -6.20
C SER A 632 14.15 -9.59 -7.57
N CYS A 633 14.75 -10.77 -7.79
CA CYS A 633 14.64 -11.50 -9.03
C CYS A 633 13.68 -12.68 -8.92
N LYS A 634 13.44 -13.35 -10.05
CA LYS A 634 12.73 -14.63 -10.07
C LYS A 634 13.52 -15.68 -9.29
N SER A 635 12.80 -16.72 -8.87
CA SER A 635 13.41 -17.87 -8.19
C SER A 635 14.60 -18.42 -8.98
N ILE A 636 15.72 -18.59 -8.30
CA ILE A 636 16.92 -19.27 -8.82
C ILE A 636 16.75 -20.80 -8.88
N PHE A 637 15.66 -21.34 -8.34
CA PHE A 637 15.30 -22.76 -8.45
C PHE A 637 14.40 -22.98 -9.65
N ILE A 638 14.58 -24.12 -10.32
CA ILE A 638 13.78 -24.50 -11.49
C ILE A 638 12.31 -24.57 -11.11
N SER A 639 11.49 -23.77 -11.79
CA SER A 639 10.03 -23.73 -11.63
C SER A 639 9.40 -23.74 -13.01
N GLN A 640 9.15 -24.93 -13.53
CA GLN A 640 8.37 -25.15 -14.74
C GLN A 640 7.01 -25.78 -14.39
N PRO A 641 5.95 -25.55 -15.19
CA PRO A 641 4.67 -26.23 -15.00
C PRO A 641 4.86 -27.76 -14.93
N GLY A 642 4.37 -28.38 -13.85
CA GLY A 642 4.55 -29.82 -13.59
C GLY A 642 5.81 -30.21 -12.79
N SER A 643 6.72 -29.27 -12.50
CA SER A 643 7.96 -29.52 -11.73
C SER A 643 7.90 -29.04 -10.27
N GLN A 644 6.71 -28.89 -9.69
CA GLN A 644 6.53 -28.43 -8.31
C GLN A 644 7.32 -29.26 -7.29
N PHE A 645 7.40 -30.57 -7.49
CA PHE A 645 8.20 -31.45 -6.65
C PHE A 645 9.70 -31.12 -6.70
N GLU A 646 10.26 -30.89 -7.90
CA GLU A 646 11.67 -30.54 -8.06
C GLU A 646 11.98 -29.14 -7.51
N PHE A 647 11.06 -28.19 -7.66
CA PHE A 647 11.16 -26.88 -7.02
C PHE A 647 11.28 -27.00 -5.49
N TYR A 648 10.40 -27.77 -4.86
CA TYR A 648 10.43 -27.99 -3.41
C TYR A 648 11.70 -28.74 -2.97
N LYS A 649 12.08 -29.78 -3.72
CA LYS A 649 13.29 -30.57 -3.45
C LYS A 649 14.56 -29.72 -3.54
N GLY A 650 14.65 -28.82 -4.53
CA GLY A 650 15.73 -27.85 -4.64
C GLY A 650 15.82 -26.96 -3.41
N LYS A 651 14.72 -26.29 -3.04
CA LYS A 651 14.67 -25.47 -1.83
C LYS A 651 15.06 -26.25 -0.58
N TYR A 652 14.51 -27.45 -0.40
CA TYR A 652 14.82 -28.30 0.75
C TYR A 652 16.31 -28.64 0.83
N PHE A 653 16.92 -29.02 -0.30
CA PHE A 653 18.34 -29.35 -0.39
C PHE A 653 19.23 -28.18 0.06
N TYR A 654 18.94 -26.96 -0.41
CA TYR A 654 19.73 -25.77 -0.09
C TYR A 654 19.39 -25.12 1.26
N SER A 655 18.31 -25.56 1.93
CA SER A 655 17.90 -25.02 3.23
C SER A 655 18.86 -25.38 4.37
N SER A 656 19.70 -26.40 4.20
CA SER A 656 20.57 -26.93 5.25
C SER A 656 19.82 -27.27 6.56
N GLY A 657 18.54 -27.62 6.47
CA GLY A 657 17.70 -27.93 7.64
C GLY A 657 17.19 -26.72 8.42
N LEU A 658 17.49 -25.49 7.98
CA LEU A 658 17.14 -24.24 8.68
C LEU A 658 15.74 -23.72 8.36
N MET A 659 15.03 -24.37 7.42
CA MET A 659 13.67 -24.04 6.99
C MET A 659 13.51 -22.55 6.63
N SER A 660 14.51 -21.97 5.95
CA SER A 660 14.53 -20.57 5.55
C SER A 660 14.86 -20.41 4.08
N ASP A 661 13.95 -19.79 3.32
CA ASP A 661 14.14 -19.48 1.89
C ASP A 661 15.35 -18.56 1.67
N PHE A 662 15.64 -17.66 2.62
CA PHE A 662 16.82 -16.79 2.58
C PHE A 662 18.10 -17.61 2.56
N THR A 663 18.21 -18.60 3.45
CA THR A 663 19.39 -19.47 3.49
C THR A 663 19.51 -20.32 2.23
N CYS A 664 18.39 -20.77 1.65
CA CYS A 664 18.38 -21.49 0.38
C CYS A 664 19.02 -20.65 -0.74
N ILE A 665 18.63 -19.38 -0.86
CA ILE A 665 19.15 -18.46 -1.89
C ILE A 665 20.65 -18.25 -1.71
N LEU A 666 21.07 -17.95 -0.47
CA LEU A 666 22.47 -17.66 -0.17
C LEU A 666 23.37 -18.88 -0.42
N ASN A 667 22.96 -20.06 0.03
CA ASN A 667 23.71 -21.30 -0.13
C ASN A 667 23.81 -21.70 -1.60
N ALA A 668 22.71 -21.64 -2.35
CA ALA A 668 22.70 -21.96 -3.78
C ALA A 668 23.61 -21.02 -4.58
N TYR A 669 23.54 -19.71 -4.32
CA TYR A 669 24.39 -18.73 -4.99
C TYR A 669 25.88 -18.95 -4.69
N ASN A 670 26.23 -19.13 -3.41
CA ASN A 670 27.61 -19.36 -3.00
C ASN A 670 28.16 -20.65 -3.64
N LEU A 671 27.37 -21.73 -3.66
CA LEU A 671 27.78 -23.00 -4.30
C LEU A 671 28.04 -22.81 -5.80
N TRP A 672 27.11 -22.17 -6.50
CA TRP A 672 27.26 -21.86 -7.92
C TRP A 672 28.51 -21.02 -8.20
N LYS A 673 28.78 -19.99 -7.37
CA LYS A 673 29.98 -19.15 -7.50
C LYS A 673 31.28 -19.88 -7.26
N ALA A 674 31.33 -20.75 -6.25
CA ALA A 674 32.51 -21.57 -6.03
C ALA A 674 32.77 -22.50 -7.21
N HIS A 675 31.74 -23.17 -7.72
CA HIS A 675 31.89 -24.01 -8.93
C HIS A 675 32.37 -23.19 -10.12
N GLN A 676 31.84 -21.99 -10.35
CA GLN A 676 32.28 -21.13 -11.45
C GLN A 676 33.76 -20.74 -11.36
N LYS A 677 34.28 -20.49 -10.15
CA LYS A 677 35.69 -20.11 -9.94
C LYS A 677 36.65 -21.31 -10.00
N TYR A 678 36.25 -22.41 -9.38
CA TYR A 678 37.14 -23.52 -9.05
C TYR A 678 37.04 -24.69 -10.02
N SER A 679 36.03 -24.72 -10.88
CA SER A 679 35.91 -25.70 -11.95
C SER A 679 36.27 -25.05 -13.28
N ASN A 680 37.08 -25.73 -14.11
CA ASN A 680 37.35 -25.32 -15.49
C ASN A 680 36.17 -25.72 -16.42
N MET A 681 34.94 -25.54 -15.96
CA MET A 681 33.74 -25.90 -16.72
C MET A 681 33.48 -24.87 -17.81
N SER A 682 33.29 -25.35 -19.03
CA SER A 682 32.70 -24.54 -20.10
C SER A 682 31.30 -24.06 -19.73
N HIS A 683 30.82 -23.02 -20.40
CA HIS A 683 29.49 -22.45 -20.16
C HIS A 683 28.37 -23.51 -20.26
N ARG A 684 28.43 -24.41 -21.25
CA ARG A 684 27.47 -25.51 -21.41
C ARG A 684 27.53 -26.54 -20.28
N GLN A 685 28.72 -26.81 -19.75
CA GLN A 685 28.88 -27.71 -18.59
C GLN A 685 28.30 -27.06 -17.32
N MET A 686 28.46 -25.74 -17.16
CA MET A 686 27.87 -25.01 -16.05
C MET A 686 26.33 -25.00 -16.11
N GLU A 687 25.75 -24.81 -17.30
CA GLU A 687 24.30 -24.91 -17.50
C GLU A 687 23.76 -26.28 -17.13
N LYS A 688 24.44 -27.34 -17.58
CA LYS A 688 24.09 -28.71 -17.21
C LYS A 688 24.20 -28.93 -15.70
N TRP A 689 25.28 -28.48 -15.07
CA TRP A 689 25.46 -28.60 -13.62
C TRP A 689 24.34 -27.89 -12.85
N CYS A 690 23.94 -26.68 -13.26
CA CYS A 690 22.82 -25.98 -12.64
C CYS A 690 21.54 -26.79 -12.75
N TYR A 691 21.23 -27.32 -13.94
CA TYR A 691 20.06 -28.15 -14.17
C TYR A 691 20.05 -29.40 -13.28
N ASP A 692 21.16 -30.13 -13.24
CA ASP A 692 21.33 -31.34 -12.42
C ASP A 692 21.23 -31.04 -10.91
N ASN A 693 21.48 -29.79 -10.49
CA ASN A 693 21.35 -29.31 -9.12
C ASN A 693 20.06 -28.53 -8.85
N LEU A 694 19.05 -28.63 -9.73
CA LEU A 694 17.74 -28.00 -9.57
C LEU A 694 17.77 -26.44 -9.55
N LEU A 695 18.80 -25.87 -10.18
CA LEU A 695 19.02 -24.43 -10.29
C LEU A 695 18.79 -23.92 -11.72
N ASP A 696 18.24 -22.71 -11.82
CA ASP A 696 18.07 -21.97 -13.05
C ASP A 696 19.28 -21.04 -13.28
N HIS A 697 20.16 -21.43 -14.21
CA HIS A 697 21.37 -20.68 -14.54
C HIS A 697 21.10 -19.26 -15.06
N ARG A 698 19.96 -19.05 -15.74
CA ARG A 698 19.59 -17.74 -16.27
C ARG A 698 19.22 -16.80 -15.12
N ASN A 699 18.43 -17.30 -14.16
CA ASN A 699 18.04 -16.50 -12.99
C ASN A 699 19.22 -16.26 -12.04
N LEU A 700 20.16 -17.21 -11.90
CA LEU A 700 21.41 -17.00 -11.16
C LEU A 700 22.28 -15.88 -11.77
N LYS A 701 22.39 -15.84 -13.10
CA LYS A 701 23.09 -14.74 -13.80
C LYS A 701 22.39 -13.40 -13.61
N GLU A 702 21.06 -13.37 -13.62
CA GLU A 702 20.31 -12.13 -13.37
C GLU A 702 20.48 -11.66 -11.92
N LEU A 703 20.44 -12.58 -10.95
CA LEU A 703 20.78 -12.29 -9.55
C LEU A 703 22.17 -11.67 -9.45
N GLU A 704 23.18 -12.29 -10.07
CA GLU A 704 24.53 -11.73 -10.10
C GLU A 704 24.57 -10.32 -10.71
N ARG A 705 23.82 -10.09 -11.79
CA ARG A 705 23.79 -8.78 -12.42
C ARG A 705 23.21 -7.71 -11.50
N ILE A 706 22.08 -8.00 -10.83
CA ILE A 706 21.46 -7.10 -9.85
C ILE A 706 22.40 -6.88 -8.66
N LYS A 707 23.04 -7.94 -8.16
CA LYS A 707 24.07 -7.86 -7.10
C LYS A 707 25.15 -6.86 -7.47
N ASN A 708 25.72 -6.97 -8.68
CA ASN A 708 26.78 -6.09 -9.14
C ASN A 708 26.30 -4.64 -9.34
N GLU A 709 25.06 -4.44 -9.77
CA GLU A 709 24.43 -3.12 -9.83
C GLU A 709 24.29 -2.50 -8.43
N ILE A 710 23.80 -3.26 -7.45
CA ILE A 710 23.71 -2.83 -6.04
C ILE A 710 25.09 -2.45 -5.51
N ILE A 711 26.11 -3.30 -5.68
CA ILE A 711 27.49 -3.01 -5.26
C ILE A 711 28.00 -1.71 -5.89
N THR A 712 27.77 -1.52 -7.19
CA THR A 712 28.19 -0.32 -7.91
C THR A 712 27.56 0.94 -7.32
N ARG A 713 26.25 0.89 -6.99
CA ARG A 713 25.54 2.03 -6.38
C ARG A 713 25.97 2.25 -4.93
N LEU A 714 26.16 1.19 -4.14
CA LEU A 714 26.66 1.27 -2.76
C LEU A 714 28.06 1.88 -2.69
N ASN A 715 28.94 1.53 -3.62
CA ASN A 715 30.29 2.10 -3.70
C ASN A 715 30.26 3.64 -3.88
N ARG A 716 29.28 4.19 -4.62
CA ARG A 716 29.08 5.65 -4.76
C ARG A 716 28.69 6.31 -3.43
N HIS A 717 28.13 5.55 -2.51
CA HIS A 717 27.80 5.96 -1.14
C HIS A 717 28.89 5.57 -0.12
N GLY A 718 30.09 5.17 -0.59
CA GLY A 718 31.21 4.81 0.28
C GLY A 718 31.08 3.45 0.98
N LEU A 719 30.03 2.68 0.67
CA LEU A 719 29.81 1.34 1.22
C LEU A 719 30.50 0.31 0.35
N LYS A 720 31.77 0.03 0.67
CA LYS A 720 32.58 -0.97 -0.04
C LYS A 720 32.12 -2.38 0.31
N VAL A 721 31.79 -3.16 -0.70
CA VAL A 721 31.43 -4.57 -0.55
C VAL A 721 32.62 -5.43 -0.93
N GLU A 722 33.15 -6.18 0.03
CA GLU A 722 34.16 -7.21 -0.22
C GLU A 722 33.45 -8.45 -0.79
N ASP A 723 33.46 -8.59 -2.11
CA ASP A 723 32.84 -9.70 -2.83
C ASP A 723 33.81 -10.90 -2.96
N GLU A 724 34.34 -11.36 -1.83
CA GLU A 724 35.21 -12.53 -1.83
C GLU A 724 34.39 -13.80 -2.11
N ILE A 725 34.96 -14.69 -2.94
CA ILE A 725 34.35 -15.99 -3.24
C ILE A 725 34.75 -16.95 -2.14
N LEU A 726 33.76 -17.43 -1.37
CA LEU A 726 33.95 -18.44 -0.33
C LEU A 726 34.61 -19.70 -0.91
N ASP A 727 35.67 -20.20 -0.26
CA ASP A 727 36.35 -21.43 -0.66
C ASP A 727 35.61 -22.66 -0.13
N ILE A 728 34.68 -23.17 -0.94
CA ILE A 728 33.79 -24.27 -0.53
C ILE A 728 34.52 -25.62 -0.44
N ARG A 729 35.77 -25.73 -0.94
CA ARG A 729 36.56 -26.98 -0.86
C ARG A 729 36.95 -27.34 0.58
N ASN A 730 37.04 -26.35 1.48
CA ASN A 730 37.29 -26.56 2.91
C ASN A 730 36.00 -26.65 3.75
N THR A 731 34.86 -26.26 3.20
CA THR A 731 33.55 -26.49 3.81
C THR A 731 33.00 -27.82 3.32
N ASN A 732 33.63 -28.92 3.73
CA ASN A 732 32.87 -30.15 3.83
C ASN A 732 31.75 -29.88 4.84
N PHE A 733 30.49 -29.83 4.42
CA PHE A 733 29.33 -29.85 5.33
C PHE A 733 29.33 -31.08 6.27
N LYS A 734 30.27 -32.01 6.09
CA LYS A 734 30.55 -33.13 6.99
C LYS A 734 31.87 -33.04 7.76
N ASN A 735 32.79 -32.14 7.43
CA ASN A 735 34.13 -32.02 8.01
C ASN A 735 34.71 -30.60 7.80
N SER A 736 34.00 -29.57 8.26
CA SER A 736 34.61 -28.25 8.41
C SER A 736 35.73 -28.37 9.44
N GLN A 737 36.98 -28.10 9.04
CA GLN A 737 38.03 -27.79 9.99
C GLN A 737 37.60 -26.55 10.78
N VAL A 738 37.03 -26.82 11.94
CA VAL A 738 36.82 -25.97 13.12
C VAL A 738 36.78 -24.46 12.82
N MET A 739 35.71 -24.01 12.15
CA MET A 739 35.01 -22.88 12.76
C MET A 739 34.46 -23.42 14.07
N ASP A 740 34.74 -22.75 15.18
CA ASP A 740 34.08 -23.06 16.44
C ASP A 740 32.56 -23.12 16.17
N SER A 741 31.90 -24.20 16.60
CA SER A 741 30.48 -24.43 16.35
C SER A 741 29.65 -23.24 16.84
N GLN A 742 30.14 -22.56 17.88
CA GLN A 742 29.54 -21.34 18.39
C GLN A 742 29.57 -20.18 17.38
N THR A 743 30.69 -19.95 16.69
CA THR A 743 30.81 -18.87 15.70
C THR A 743 29.82 -19.08 14.55
N ALA A 744 29.71 -20.30 14.01
CA ALA A 744 28.75 -20.59 12.93
C ALA A 744 27.28 -20.42 13.36
N ILE A 745 26.98 -20.70 14.64
CA ILE A 745 25.67 -20.50 15.24
C ILE A 745 25.38 -19.00 15.41
N ASP A 746 26.33 -18.23 15.96
CA ASP A 746 26.22 -16.78 16.15
C ASP A 746 26.02 -16.05 14.82
N GLU A 747 26.78 -16.48 13.82
CA GLU A 747 26.68 -16.05 12.44
C GLU A 747 25.27 -16.23 11.84
N LEU A 748 24.65 -17.38 12.08
CA LEU A 748 23.28 -17.65 11.68
C LEU A 748 22.25 -16.82 12.46
N TYR A 749 22.47 -16.62 13.77
CA TYR A 749 21.60 -15.76 14.58
C TYR A 749 21.63 -14.31 14.12
N ILE A 750 22.81 -13.78 13.77
CA ILE A 750 22.97 -12.45 13.19
C ILE A 750 22.16 -12.35 11.90
N LEU A 751 22.27 -13.33 11.00
CA LEU A 751 21.52 -13.34 9.75
C LEU A 751 20.00 -13.34 10.00
N LYS A 752 19.51 -14.19 10.91
CA LYS A 752 18.09 -14.24 11.30
C LYS A 752 17.63 -12.92 11.93
N PHE A 753 18.46 -12.31 12.77
CA PHE A 753 18.16 -11.02 13.40
C PHE A 753 18.05 -9.89 12.37
N MET A 754 18.99 -9.84 11.41
CA MET A 754 18.95 -8.90 10.29
C MET A 754 17.68 -9.06 9.45
N ILE A 755 17.34 -10.30 9.09
CA ILE A 755 16.12 -10.61 8.33
C ILE A 755 14.89 -10.17 9.13
N ALA A 756 14.80 -10.55 10.40
CA ALA A 756 13.69 -10.14 11.25
C ALA A 756 13.54 -8.62 11.27
N GLY A 757 14.59 -7.87 11.63
CA GLY A 757 14.54 -6.41 11.68
C GLY A 757 14.21 -5.75 10.33
N ALA A 758 14.70 -6.30 9.22
CA ALA A 758 14.50 -5.74 7.89
C ALA A 758 13.06 -5.87 7.41
N PHE A 759 12.40 -6.99 7.75
CA PHE A 759 11.03 -7.29 7.34
C PHE A 759 9.98 -7.00 8.42
N TYR A 760 10.37 -6.53 9.61
CA TYR A 760 9.45 -6.03 10.62
C TYR A 760 8.45 -5.01 10.01
N PRO A 761 7.14 -5.08 10.34
CA PRO A 761 6.48 -5.99 11.29
C PRO A 761 5.90 -7.28 10.65
N ASN A 762 6.33 -7.67 9.45
CA ASN A 762 5.75 -8.80 8.70
C ASN A 762 6.13 -10.16 9.31
N TYR A 763 5.53 -10.49 10.45
CA TYR A 763 5.73 -11.75 11.15
C TYR A 763 4.42 -12.53 11.25
N TYR A 764 4.52 -13.83 11.02
CA TYR A 764 3.47 -14.77 11.34
C TYR A 764 3.84 -15.50 12.62
N LYS A 765 2.99 -15.45 13.64
CA LYS A 765 3.12 -16.27 14.84
C LYS A 765 2.27 -17.53 14.64
N THR A 766 2.88 -18.69 14.78
CA THR A 766 2.16 -19.99 14.71
C THR A 766 1.33 -20.26 15.96
N ASN A 767 1.64 -19.60 17.08
CA ASN A 767 0.82 -19.61 18.28
C ASN A 767 -0.02 -18.33 18.33
N ILE A 768 -1.34 -18.50 18.37
CA ILE A 768 -2.30 -17.44 18.67
C ILE A 768 -1.91 -16.88 20.03
N ASN A 769 -1.36 -15.67 20.08
CA ASN A 769 -1.38 -14.90 21.31
C ASN A 769 -2.86 -14.68 21.65
N ASP A 770 -3.23 -14.96 22.89
CA ASP A 770 -4.61 -14.97 23.37
C ASP A 770 -5.22 -13.58 23.12
N GLU A 771 -6.03 -13.44 22.06
CA GLU A 771 -6.75 -12.20 21.75
C GLU A 771 -7.53 -11.72 22.99
N LYS A 772 -7.97 -12.68 23.81
CA LYS A 772 -8.55 -12.49 25.13
C LYS A 772 -7.64 -11.79 26.13
N GLU A 773 -6.34 -12.09 26.15
CA GLU A 773 -5.37 -11.44 27.03
C GLU A 773 -5.09 -10.00 26.58
N ILE A 774 -4.98 -9.75 25.26
CA ILE A 774 -4.83 -8.40 24.71
C ILE A 774 -6.08 -7.55 25.01
N VAL A 775 -7.27 -8.08 24.73
CA VAL A 775 -8.54 -7.42 25.06
C VAL A 775 -8.66 -7.18 26.57
N ARG A 776 -8.22 -8.13 27.41
CA ARG A 776 -8.16 -7.94 28.87
C ARG A 776 -7.18 -6.84 29.27
N MET A 777 -6.00 -6.76 28.65
CA MET A 777 -5.02 -5.69 28.89
C MET A 777 -5.53 -4.32 28.46
N LEU A 778 -6.38 -4.28 27.44
CA LEU A 778 -7.06 -3.08 26.93
C LEU A 778 -8.42 -2.84 27.60
N ASN A 779 -8.74 -3.56 28.68
CA ASN A 779 -10.00 -3.42 29.43
C ASN A 779 -11.26 -3.56 28.56
N GLY A 780 -11.30 -4.58 27.70
CA GLY A 780 -12.43 -4.86 26.81
C GLY A 780 -12.46 -4.02 25.53
N LYS A 781 -11.51 -3.09 25.35
CA LYS A 781 -11.43 -2.22 24.17
C LYS A 781 -10.75 -2.90 22.99
N ASP A 782 -11.14 -2.46 21.79
CA ASP A 782 -10.60 -3.02 20.54
C ASP A 782 -9.12 -2.58 20.35
N PRO A 783 -8.16 -3.54 20.24
CA PRO A 783 -6.76 -3.25 19.95
C PRO A 783 -6.51 -2.53 18.63
N LYS A 784 -7.46 -2.56 17.69
CA LYS A 784 -7.36 -1.87 16.40
C LYS A 784 -7.66 -0.39 16.53
N THR A 785 -8.36 0.05 17.57
CA THR A 785 -8.77 1.45 17.76
C THR A 785 -8.21 2.09 19.03
N THR A 786 -7.63 1.30 19.94
CA THR A 786 -7.25 1.77 21.27
C THR A 786 -5.76 1.58 21.57
N VAL A 787 -5.12 2.61 22.14
CA VAL A 787 -3.78 2.51 22.75
C VAL A 787 -3.83 2.71 24.25
N VAL A 788 -2.94 2.05 24.98
CA VAL A 788 -2.80 2.23 26.43
C VAL A 788 -1.56 3.04 26.73
N VAL A 789 -1.76 4.09 27.51
CA VAL A 789 -0.71 4.86 28.17
C VAL A 789 -0.65 4.42 29.61
N SER A 790 0.53 4.05 30.08
CA SER A 790 0.78 3.58 31.44
C SER A 790 1.98 4.29 32.04
N SER A 791 2.36 3.91 33.27
CA SER A 791 3.57 4.41 33.95
C SER A 791 3.45 5.86 34.43
N PHE A 792 2.23 6.33 34.70
CA PHE A 792 2.00 7.59 35.39
C PHE A 792 2.47 7.51 36.85
N GLN A 793 2.99 8.61 37.40
CA GLN A 793 3.36 8.70 38.82
C GLN A 793 2.14 8.79 39.74
N ASP A 794 1.03 9.32 39.22
CA ASP A 794 -0.26 9.48 39.87
C ASP A 794 -1.37 8.90 38.97
N TYR A 795 -2.63 8.94 39.42
CA TYR A 795 -3.77 8.50 38.62
C TYR A 795 -3.76 9.15 37.23
N ALA A 796 -3.95 8.33 36.19
CA ALA A 796 -3.81 8.78 34.80
C ALA A 796 -4.81 9.89 34.43
N ILE A 797 -5.96 9.96 35.11
CA ILE A 797 -6.99 10.98 34.91
C ILE A 797 -6.50 12.41 35.23
N VAL A 798 -5.50 12.55 36.10
CA VAL A 798 -4.91 13.86 36.46
C VAL A 798 -4.28 14.53 35.25
N TYR A 799 -3.87 13.73 34.28
CA TYR A 799 -3.23 14.19 33.06
C TYR A 799 -4.24 14.27 31.91
N HIS A 800 -5.56 14.30 32.16
CA HIS A 800 -6.60 14.24 31.11
C HIS A 800 -6.37 15.23 29.98
N GLU A 801 -6.31 16.53 30.28
CA GLU A 801 -6.12 17.59 29.28
C GLU A 801 -4.84 17.38 28.49
N LYS A 802 -3.75 16.98 29.17
CA LYS A 802 -2.45 16.81 28.51
C LYS A 802 -2.41 15.55 27.63
N ILE A 803 -2.96 14.43 28.11
CA ILE A 803 -3.14 13.20 27.31
C ILE A 803 -3.99 13.53 26.08
N GLN A 804 -5.09 14.27 26.25
CA GLN A 804 -5.94 14.69 25.16
C GLN A 804 -5.15 15.52 24.14
N GLU A 805 -4.42 16.55 24.58
CA GLU A 805 -3.58 17.41 23.73
C GLU A 805 -2.54 16.60 22.93
N ILE A 806 -1.82 15.69 23.58
CA ILE A 806 -0.78 14.86 22.96
C ILE A 806 -1.37 13.97 21.87
N PHE A 807 -2.45 13.24 22.20
CA PHE A 807 -3.03 12.26 21.29
C PHE A 807 -4.00 12.87 20.28
N LYS A 808 -4.39 14.15 20.43
CA LYS A 808 -5.13 14.90 19.41
C LYS A 808 -4.32 15.05 18.11
N ILE A 809 -2.99 14.97 18.20
CA ILE A 809 -2.09 14.91 17.03
C ILE A 809 -2.30 13.61 16.24
N CYS A 810 -2.61 12.51 16.93
CA CYS A 810 -2.84 11.21 16.30
C CYS A 810 -4.21 11.13 15.62
N SER A 811 -5.25 11.66 16.25
CA SER A 811 -6.57 11.83 15.65
C SER A 811 -7.39 12.86 16.43
N PRO A 812 -8.16 13.73 15.76
CA PRO A 812 -9.02 14.71 16.42
C PRO A 812 -10.18 14.05 17.19
N ASN A 813 -10.59 12.85 16.78
CA ASN A 813 -11.71 12.11 17.34
C ASN A 813 -11.17 11.00 18.26
N LEU A 814 -10.89 11.35 19.50
CA LEU A 814 -10.43 10.41 20.52
C LEU A 814 -11.34 10.44 21.75
N VAL A 815 -11.43 9.31 22.44
CA VAL A 815 -12.11 9.14 23.71
C VAL A 815 -11.12 8.58 24.71
N LEU A 816 -11.06 9.18 25.90
CA LEU A 816 -10.16 8.77 26.98
C LEU A 816 -10.92 7.98 28.03
N HIS A 817 -10.42 6.79 28.35
CA HIS A 817 -10.87 5.98 29.48
C HIS A 817 -9.73 5.82 30.48
N TYR A 818 -10.03 5.57 31.75
CA TYR A 818 -9.02 5.50 32.80
C TYR A 818 -9.21 4.28 33.71
N GLU A 819 -8.10 3.67 34.11
CA GLU A 819 -8.08 2.62 35.13
C GLU A 819 -6.82 2.81 36.00
N GLY A 820 -6.98 3.45 37.16
CA GLY A 820 -5.86 3.70 38.08
C GLY A 820 -4.73 4.49 37.42
N LEU A 821 -3.59 3.82 37.20
CA LEU A 821 -2.37 4.37 36.59
C LEU A 821 -2.32 4.12 35.07
N LYS A 822 -3.45 3.86 34.42
CA LYS A 822 -3.55 3.67 32.98
C LYS A 822 -4.59 4.59 32.36
N ALA A 823 -4.29 5.12 31.19
CA ALA A 823 -5.24 5.77 30.30
C ALA A 823 -5.36 4.95 29.01
N PHE A 824 -6.58 4.75 28.54
CA PHE A 824 -6.89 4.08 27.28
C PHE A 824 -7.38 5.16 26.32
N VAL A 825 -6.65 5.39 25.25
CA VAL A 825 -6.97 6.37 24.21
C VAL A 825 -7.60 5.60 23.06
N GLU A 826 -8.92 5.73 22.91
CA GLU A 826 -9.71 5.09 21.86
C GLU A 826 -9.97 6.09 20.74
N PHE A 827 -9.52 5.77 19.53
CA PHE A 827 -9.68 6.61 18.34
C PHE A 827 -10.95 6.19 17.59
N LYS A 828 -11.90 7.12 17.47
CA LYS A 828 -13.16 6.91 16.74
C LYS A 828 -13.00 7.38 15.30
N GLU A 829 -12.85 6.45 14.38
CA GLU A 829 -12.74 6.73 12.94
C GLU A 829 -13.98 6.19 12.21
N ASN A 830 -14.57 6.98 11.32
CA ASN A 830 -15.71 6.57 10.50
C ASN A 830 -15.22 5.66 9.37
N TYR A 831 -15.02 4.38 9.64
CA TYR A 831 -14.75 3.39 8.60
C TYR A 831 -15.91 2.41 8.47
N GLU A 832 -16.46 2.32 7.26
CA GLU A 832 -17.37 1.24 6.83
C GLU A 832 -16.65 -0.10 6.61
N VAL A 833 -15.32 -0.16 6.79
CA VAL A 833 -14.49 -1.32 6.40
C VAL A 833 -13.99 -2.09 7.62
N VAL A 834 -14.48 -3.32 7.76
CA VAL A 834 -14.07 -4.32 8.74
C VAL A 834 -12.56 -4.65 8.60
N ASN A 835 -11.84 -4.78 9.74
CA ASN A 835 -10.43 -5.21 9.85
C ASN A 835 -9.30 -4.18 9.61
N LYS A 836 -9.54 -2.87 9.66
CA LYS A 836 -8.44 -1.87 9.63
C LYS A 836 -8.05 -1.39 11.03
N ILE A 837 -6.74 -1.20 11.25
CA ILE A 837 -6.20 -0.48 12.42
C ILE A 837 -6.46 1.01 12.20
N ALA A 838 -7.03 1.68 13.20
CA ALA A 838 -7.28 3.11 13.17
C ALA A 838 -5.96 3.88 13.00
N SER A 839 -5.95 4.89 12.14
CA SER A 839 -4.76 5.70 11.86
C SER A 839 -4.19 6.27 13.15
N GLY A 840 -5.05 6.72 14.08
CA GLY A 840 -4.66 7.24 15.39
C GLY A 840 -3.86 6.25 16.23
N VAL A 841 -4.20 4.94 16.18
CA VAL A 841 -3.43 3.89 16.89
C VAL A 841 -2.03 3.79 16.30
N TYR A 842 -1.93 3.75 14.98
CA TYR A 842 -0.64 3.66 14.31
C TYR A 842 0.23 4.90 14.58
N PHE A 843 -0.33 6.11 14.52
CA PHE A 843 0.35 7.35 14.89
C PHE A 843 0.83 7.33 16.34
N ALA A 844 -0.02 6.89 17.28
CA ALA A 844 0.33 6.78 18.70
C ALA A 844 1.49 5.81 18.94
N LEU A 845 1.47 4.64 18.30
CA LEU A 845 2.56 3.66 18.37
C LEU A 845 3.84 4.21 17.75
N MET A 846 3.73 4.95 16.66
CA MET A 846 4.86 5.64 16.05
C MET A 846 5.43 6.69 17.00
N LEU A 847 4.62 7.58 17.58
CA LEU A 847 5.05 8.56 18.59
C LEU A 847 5.80 7.89 19.76
N ASN A 848 5.33 6.74 20.22
CA ASN A 848 6.02 5.97 21.26
C ASN A 848 7.40 5.47 20.79
N LYS A 849 7.50 4.93 19.56
CA LYS A 849 8.78 4.55 18.94
C LYS A 849 9.75 5.72 18.76
N LEU A 850 9.24 6.96 18.74
CA LEU A 850 10.07 8.16 18.59
C LEU A 850 10.79 8.56 19.89
N GLU A 851 10.51 7.86 21.00
CA GLU A 851 11.03 8.12 22.35
C GLU A 851 10.94 9.60 22.76
N LYS A 852 9.96 10.34 22.22
CA LYS A 852 9.78 11.74 22.60
C LYS A 852 9.36 11.76 24.08
N PRO A 853 10.15 12.38 24.97
CA PRO A 853 9.72 12.56 26.34
C PRO A 853 8.47 13.42 26.31
N VAL A 854 7.37 12.84 26.77
CA VAL A 854 6.17 13.61 27.06
C VAL A 854 6.40 14.28 28.40
N GLU A 855 6.46 15.61 28.39
CA GLU A 855 6.48 16.39 29.62
C GLU A 855 5.03 16.49 30.12
N LEU A 856 4.76 15.82 31.24
CA LEU A 856 3.47 15.86 31.92
C LEU A 856 3.59 16.83 33.10
N ASP A 857 3.21 18.08 32.87
CA ASP A 857 3.11 19.05 33.96
C ASP A 857 2.01 18.61 34.93
N ARG A 858 2.36 18.61 36.22
CA ARG A 858 1.39 18.29 37.28
C ARG A 858 0.45 19.47 37.46
N VAL A 859 -0.76 19.37 36.95
CA VAL A 859 -1.81 20.33 37.28
C VAL A 859 -2.38 19.95 38.65
N TYR A 860 -1.84 20.55 39.72
CA TYR A 860 -2.45 20.45 41.04
C TYR A 860 -3.60 21.46 41.14
N SER A 861 -4.84 21.02 40.87
CA SER A 861 -6.00 21.75 41.40
C SER A 861 -6.12 21.48 42.90
N LYS A 862 -6.66 22.43 43.67
CA LYS A 862 -6.96 22.23 45.10
C LYS A 862 -7.92 21.05 45.33
N GLU A 863 -8.80 20.79 44.38
CA GLU A 863 -9.74 19.67 44.37
C GLU A 863 -9.02 18.32 44.23
N TYR A 864 -7.95 18.25 43.41
CA TYR A 864 -7.16 17.02 43.27
C TYR A 864 -6.44 16.63 44.56
N MET A 865 -5.88 17.60 45.28
CA MET A 865 -5.25 17.34 46.60
C MET A 865 -6.25 16.75 47.59
N ALA A 866 -7.54 17.13 47.51
CA ALA A 866 -8.60 16.56 48.34
C ALA A 866 -8.94 15.12 47.91
N ILE A 867 -9.17 14.90 46.61
CA ILE A 867 -9.49 13.57 46.05
C ILE A 867 -8.35 12.57 46.30
N LYS A 868 -7.09 12.98 46.14
CA LYS A 868 -5.92 12.14 46.42
C LYS A 868 -5.87 11.74 47.90
N LYS A 869 -6.17 12.68 48.81
CA LYS A 869 -6.25 12.42 50.26
C LYS A 869 -7.31 11.37 50.58
N ASP A 870 -8.48 11.46 49.95
CA ASP A 870 -9.58 10.53 50.15
C ASP A 870 -9.27 9.14 49.56
N ILE A 871 -8.63 9.09 48.38
CA ILE A 871 -8.21 7.84 47.75
C ILE A 871 -7.09 7.15 48.54
N ASP A 872 -6.10 7.90 49.04
CA ASP A 872 -5.02 7.37 49.85
C ASP A 872 -5.55 6.85 51.19
N TYR A 873 -6.50 7.56 51.80
CA TYR A 873 -7.23 7.10 52.99
C TYR A 873 -8.01 5.80 52.73
N LEU A 874 -8.75 5.70 51.62
CA LEU A 874 -9.49 4.49 51.23
C LEU A 874 -8.56 3.29 50.92
N ARG A 875 -7.38 3.54 50.36
CA ARG A 875 -6.35 2.50 50.16
C ARG A 875 -5.79 2.00 51.49
N GLU A 876 -5.46 2.90 52.39
CA GLU A 876 -4.91 2.54 53.70
C GLU A 876 -5.95 1.77 54.55
N TYR A 877 -7.22 2.13 54.42
CA TYR A 877 -8.34 1.44 55.03
C TYR A 877 -8.57 0.03 54.46
N ASN A 878 -8.53 -0.13 53.13
CA ASN A 878 -8.78 -1.43 52.47
C ASN A 878 -7.58 -2.39 52.53
N SER A 879 -6.33 -1.88 52.51
CA SER A 879 -5.11 -2.66 52.73
C SER A 879 -5.10 -3.37 54.08
N ARG A 880 -5.84 -2.85 55.07
CA ARG A 880 -5.95 -3.43 56.41
C ARG A 880 -7.02 -4.50 56.53
N ARG A 881 -7.89 -4.68 55.51
CA ARG A 881 -9.07 -5.54 55.65
C ARG A 881 -9.21 -6.69 54.67
N ASN A 882 -8.70 -6.64 53.43
CA ASN A 882 -8.63 -7.80 52.51
C ASN A 882 -7.83 -7.43 51.25
N GLY A 883 -6.86 -8.25 50.85
CA GLY A 883 -5.99 -8.05 49.68
C GLY A 883 -6.66 -8.18 48.31
N LEU A 884 -7.73 -7.44 48.04
CA LEU A 884 -8.45 -7.38 46.77
C LEU A 884 -8.41 -5.96 46.20
N GLY A 885 -7.85 -5.81 44.99
CA GLY A 885 -7.68 -4.53 44.32
C GLY A 885 -8.99 -3.94 43.76
N LEU A 886 -9.11 -2.61 43.82
CA LEU A 886 -10.22 -1.82 43.28
C LEU A 886 -10.20 -1.78 41.74
N THR A 887 -11.35 -1.94 41.09
CA THR A 887 -11.59 -1.50 39.71
C THR A 887 -12.49 -0.26 39.76
N ASN A 888 -11.99 0.88 39.26
CA ASN A 888 -12.76 2.11 39.16
C ASN A 888 -13.48 2.12 37.79
N ARG A 889 -14.79 1.86 37.76
CA ARG A 889 -15.63 1.98 36.57
C ARG A 889 -16.66 3.10 36.79
N ILE A 890 -16.70 4.07 35.88
CA ILE A 890 -17.72 5.14 35.84
C ILE A 890 -18.40 5.06 34.46
N THR A 891 -19.72 4.93 34.42
CA THR A 891 -20.58 5.09 33.23
C THR A 891 -21.90 5.73 33.65
N THR A 892 -22.42 6.67 32.85
CA THR A 892 -23.56 7.54 33.17
C THR A 892 -24.86 7.13 32.49
N SER A 893 -25.99 7.14 33.21
CA SER A 893 -27.33 7.43 32.66
C SER A 893 -28.30 7.85 33.78
N ASN A 894 -29.11 8.90 33.52
CA ASN A 894 -30.05 9.51 34.47
C ASN A 894 -31.46 8.96 34.28
N GLU A 895 -32.13 8.55 35.37
CA GLU A 895 -33.60 8.53 35.47
C GLU A 895 -34.10 8.41 36.93
N THR A 896 -35.23 9.06 37.22
CA THR A 896 -35.87 9.19 38.53
C THR A 896 -37.10 8.28 38.67
N ILE A 897 -37.18 7.42 39.70
CA ILE A 897 -38.45 6.78 40.17
C ILE A 897 -38.51 6.64 41.72
N THR A 898 -39.75 6.53 42.18
CA THR A 898 -40.53 6.77 43.43
C THR A 898 -40.47 5.81 44.64
N ASP A 899 -40.68 6.40 45.83
CA ASP A 899 -41.61 6.16 46.97
C ASP A 899 -41.83 4.82 47.74
N ASP A 900 -41.16 3.70 47.46
CA ASP A 900 -41.48 2.44 48.20
C ASP A 900 -40.76 2.25 49.57
N LEU A 901 -40.00 3.22 50.09
CA LEU A 901 -39.15 3.05 51.30
C LEU A 901 -39.79 3.33 52.66
N ASN A 902 -41.01 3.86 52.70
CA ASN A 902 -41.58 4.37 53.94
C ASN A 902 -42.02 3.29 54.96
N LEU A 903 -41.82 1.99 54.69
CA LEU A 903 -42.15 0.91 55.61
C LEU A 903 -40.95 0.31 56.36
N LEU A 904 -39.76 0.25 55.74
CA LEU A 904 -38.56 -0.38 56.34
C LEU A 904 -37.83 0.55 57.31
N LEU A 905 -37.81 1.85 57.01
CA LEU A 905 -37.02 2.84 57.75
C LEU A 905 -37.75 3.51 58.93
N LYS A 906 -39.04 3.21 59.15
CA LYS A 906 -39.89 3.95 60.11
C LYS A 906 -39.49 3.81 61.58
N ASN A 907 -38.62 2.84 61.92
CA ASN A 907 -38.26 2.52 63.30
C ASN A 907 -36.76 2.65 63.61
N MET A 908 -35.93 3.16 62.68
CA MET A 908 -34.48 3.25 62.87
C MET A 908 -34.01 4.71 62.91
N THR A 909 -33.28 5.09 63.96
CA THR A 909 -32.69 6.42 64.12
C THR A 909 -31.30 6.55 63.48
N GLU A 910 -30.55 5.44 63.38
CA GLU A 910 -29.26 5.34 62.68
C GLU A 910 -29.11 3.92 62.10
N PHE A 911 -28.62 3.79 60.87
CA PHE A 911 -28.31 2.51 60.21
C PHE A 911 -27.14 2.69 59.25
N ARG A 912 -26.39 1.62 58.99
CA ARG A 912 -25.27 1.63 58.03
C ARG A 912 -25.78 1.30 56.66
N ILE A 913 -25.20 1.95 55.65
CA ILE A 913 -25.55 1.71 54.26
C ILE A 913 -24.30 1.32 53.48
N LYS A 914 -24.46 0.40 52.54
CA LYS A 914 -23.43 -0.03 51.60
C LYS A 914 -23.82 0.46 50.20
N PRO A 915 -23.09 1.41 49.59
CA PRO A 915 -23.32 1.82 48.21
C PRO A 915 -23.13 0.65 47.25
N VAL A 916 -23.99 0.55 46.23
CA VAL A 916 -24.08 -0.60 45.31
C VAL A 916 -23.90 -0.13 43.88
N VAL A 917 -24.62 0.91 43.48
CA VAL A 917 -24.57 1.48 42.14
C VAL A 917 -24.58 3.00 42.23
N LEU A 918 -23.60 3.65 41.63
CA LEU A 918 -23.57 5.10 41.48
C LEU A 918 -24.22 5.47 40.15
N THR A 919 -25.41 6.06 40.19
CA THR A 919 -26.14 6.44 38.96
C THR A 919 -25.90 7.90 38.56
N HIS A 920 -25.61 8.77 39.53
CA HIS A 920 -25.37 10.21 39.30
C HIS A 920 -24.45 10.78 40.40
N LEU A 921 -23.83 11.94 40.16
CA LEU A 921 -22.95 12.61 41.14
C LEU A 921 -23.65 12.93 42.48
N ASN A 922 -24.97 13.13 42.44
CA ASN A 922 -25.78 13.47 43.63
C ASN A 922 -26.64 12.31 44.15
N TYR A 923 -26.70 11.18 43.41
CA TYR A 923 -27.59 10.06 43.73
C TYR A 923 -26.89 8.71 43.56
N PHE A 924 -27.04 7.83 44.55
CA PHE A 924 -26.53 6.46 44.49
C PHE A 924 -27.54 5.48 45.10
N TRP A 925 -27.50 4.23 44.67
CA TRP A 925 -28.27 3.16 45.29
C TRP A 925 -27.44 2.48 46.37
N ALA A 926 -28.08 2.19 47.49
CA ALA A 926 -27.46 1.56 48.64
C ALA A 926 -28.31 0.41 49.18
N HIS A 927 -27.64 -0.50 49.88
CA HIS A 927 -28.22 -1.53 50.73
C HIS A 927 -28.09 -1.13 52.19
N VAL A 928 -28.93 -1.68 53.06
CA VAL A 928 -28.70 -1.60 54.51
C VAL A 928 -27.61 -2.62 54.86
N ASP A 929 -26.53 -2.17 55.49
CA ASP A 929 -25.35 -2.98 55.84
C ASP A 929 -25.55 -3.67 57.20
N GLU A 930 -26.54 -4.57 57.25
CA GLU A 930 -26.89 -5.40 58.41
C GLU A 930 -27.00 -6.88 58.02
N ASP A 931 -26.74 -7.81 58.94
CA ASP A 931 -26.68 -9.25 58.65
C ASP A 931 -28.02 -9.81 58.11
N ASP A 932 -29.15 -9.21 58.50
CA ASP A 932 -30.49 -9.59 58.04
C ASP A 932 -30.72 -9.29 56.54
N TYR A 933 -29.99 -8.32 55.98
CA TYR A 933 -30.04 -7.96 54.55
C TYR A 933 -29.58 -9.11 53.65
N ILE A 934 -28.45 -9.72 54.01
CA ILE A 934 -27.86 -10.83 53.27
C ILE A 934 -28.77 -12.05 53.32
N ALA A 935 -29.45 -12.28 54.45
CA ALA A 935 -30.42 -13.37 54.58
C ALA A 935 -31.62 -13.21 53.63
N VAL A 936 -32.13 -11.98 53.46
CA VAL A 936 -33.26 -11.68 52.55
C VAL A 936 -32.85 -11.78 51.09
N LEU A 937 -31.66 -11.28 50.70
CA LEU A 937 -31.13 -11.47 49.34
C LEU A 937 -30.93 -12.96 49.01
N ASN A 938 -30.34 -13.72 49.93
CA ASN A 938 -30.18 -15.16 49.77
C ASN A 938 -31.53 -15.87 49.63
N GLN A 939 -32.57 -15.40 50.32
CA GLN A 939 -33.93 -15.94 50.16
C GLN A 939 -34.48 -15.65 48.75
N ILE A 940 -34.30 -14.44 48.23
CA ILE A 940 -34.73 -14.07 46.87
C ILE A 940 -33.97 -14.91 45.83
N GLU A 941 -32.65 -14.99 45.96
CA GLU A 941 -31.79 -15.74 45.05
C GLU A 941 -32.10 -17.24 45.09
N ASN A 942 -32.36 -17.82 46.27
CA ASN A 942 -32.77 -19.21 46.42
C ASN A 942 -34.12 -19.52 45.78
N VAL A 943 -35.01 -18.54 45.59
CA VAL A 943 -36.26 -18.72 44.84
C VAL A 943 -36.01 -18.57 43.35
N LEU A 944 -35.19 -17.60 42.94
CA LEU A 944 -34.89 -17.32 41.52
C LEU A 944 -33.97 -18.38 40.88
N SER A 945 -33.15 -19.08 41.66
CA SER A 945 -32.17 -20.08 41.20
C SER A 945 -32.67 -21.53 41.25
N ARG A 946 -33.92 -21.80 41.65
CA ARG A 946 -34.46 -23.17 41.69
C ARG A 946 -34.54 -23.73 40.27
N SER A 947 -33.78 -24.80 40.01
CA SER A 947 -33.61 -25.45 38.71
C SER A 947 -34.89 -26.02 38.06
N ASN A 948 -36.03 -26.03 38.78
CA ASN A 948 -37.33 -26.52 38.29
C ASN A 948 -38.37 -25.42 37.98
N ILE A 949 -38.01 -24.13 38.09
CA ILE A 949 -38.96 -23.03 37.82
C ILE A 949 -38.80 -22.56 36.38
N MET A 950 -39.75 -22.92 35.50
CA MET A 950 -39.96 -22.17 34.26
C MET A 950 -40.78 -20.92 34.57
N PHE A 951 -40.15 -19.75 34.53
CA PHE A 951 -40.89 -18.50 34.68
C PHE A 951 -41.85 -18.31 33.50
N THR A 952 -43.10 -17.95 33.80
CA THR A 952 -44.08 -17.63 32.77
C THR A 952 -43.73 -16.26 32.15
N LYS A 953 -43.65 -16.20 30.82
CA LYS A 953 -43.41 -14.92 30.12
C LYS A 953 -44.60 -14.00 30.28
N CYS A 954 -44.34 -12.72 30.56
CA CYS A 954 -45.40 -11.71 30.58
C CYS A 954 -45.94 -11.49 29.16
N LYS A 955 -47.26 -11.36 29.00
CA LYS A 955 -47.84 -10.88 27.73
C LYS A 955 -47.65 -9.37 27.63
N LYS A 956 -47.49 -8.86 26.40
CA LYS A 956 -47.26 -7.43 26.15
C LYS A 956 -48.41 -6.56 26.69
N GLU A 957 -49.66 -7.04 26.60
CA GLU A 957 -50.84 -6.34 27.13
C GLU A 957 -50.83 -6.20 28.66
N ASP A 958 -50.12 -7.08 29.37
CA ASP A 958 -50.10 -7.10 30.84
C ASP A 958 -48.98 -6.24 31.44
N LEU A 959 -48.17 -5.57 30.61
CA LEU A 959 -47.04 -4.75 31.04
C LEU A 959 -47.49 -3.30 31.23
N PHE A 960 -47.17 -2.73 32.38
CA PHE A 960 -47.37 -1.30 32.69
C PHE A 960 -46.19 -0.79 33.52
N VAL A 961 -45.90 0.50 33.41
CA VAL A 961 -44.85 1.15 34.20
C VAL A 961 -45.16 0.97 35.69
N GLY A 962 -44.16 0.49 36.43
CA GLY A 962 -44.27 0.15 37.84
C GLY A 962 -44.55 -1.33 38.13
N LYS A 963 -44.84 -2.17 37.13
CA LYS A 963 -45.04 -3.61 37.34
C LYS A 963 -43.74 -4.29 37.78
N LEU A 964 -43.82 -5.10 38.84
CA LEU A 964 -42.72 -5.96 39.30
C LEU A 964 -42.67 -7.24 38.44
N VAL A 965 -41.52 -7.50 37.86
CA VAL A 965 -41.23 -8.59 36.92
C VAL A 965 -39.91 -9.27 37.29
N VAL A 966 -39.60 -10.36 36.60
CA VAL A 966 -38.29 -11.01 36.66
C VAL A 966 -37.65 -10.90 35.28
N SER A 967 -36.37 -10.54 35.24
CA SER A 967 -35.61 -10.47 33.99
C SER A 967 -34.16 -10.89 34.22
N PHE A 968 -33.51 -11.24 33.12
CA PHE A 968 -32.18 -11.80 33.12
C PHE A 968 -31.10 -10.72 32.95
N HIS A 969 -30.02 -10.77 33.74
CA HIS A 969 -28.90 -9.82 33.65
C HIS A 969 -27.70 -10.42 32.90
N PHE A 970 -27.20 -9.69 31.89
CA PHE A 970 -25.97 -10.08 31.18
C PHE A 970 -24.81 -9.25 31.71
N THR A 971 -23.70 -9.93 32.02
CA THR A 971 -22.43 -9.22 32.23
C THR A 971 -21.98 -8.55 30.93
N GLY A 972 -21.15 -7.50 31.01
CA GLY A 972 -20.67 -6.73 29.84
C GLY A 972 -19.94 -7.53 28.75
N ASN A 973 -19.72 -8.83 28.94
CA ASN A 973 -19.15 -9.76 27.96
C ASN A 973 -20.19 -10.72 27.34
N GLY A 974 -21.50 -10.50 27.58
CA GLY A 974 -22.59 -11.32 27.05
C GLY A 974 -22.83 -12.66 27.77
N THR A 975 -22.07 -12.97 28.83
CA THR A 975 -22.29 -14.17 29.64
C THR A 975 -23.45 -14.01 30.64
N GLU A 976 -24.25 -15.05 30.70
CA GLU A 976 -25.49 -15.12 31.46
C GLU A 976 -25.23 -15.19 32.99
N CYS A 977 -25.73 -14.24 33.80
CA CYS A 977 -25.45 -14.16 35.24
C CYS A 977 -26.59 -14.58 36.20
N GLY A 978 -27.84 -14.66 35.74
CA GLY A 978 -28.98 -15.13 36.54
C GLY A 978 -30.24 -14.29 36.37
N TYR A 979 -31.33 -14.74 37.00
CA TYR A 979 -32.61 -14.02 37.06
C TYR A 979 -32.65 -13.08 38.26
N TYR A 980 -33.20 -11.88 38.05
CA TYR A 980 -33.29 -10.84 39.07
C TYR A 980 -34.68 -10.22 39.07
N ARG A 981 -35.14 -9.74 40.23
CA ARG A 981 -36.38 -8.95 40.31
C ARG A 981 -36.13 -7.56 39.73
N ALA A 982 -37.05 -7.11 38.89
CA ALA A 982 -36.98 -5.81 38.25
C ALA A 982 -38.35 -5.13 38.22
N LYS A 983 -38.36 -3.80 38.14
CA LYS A 983 -39.58 -3.00 37.99
C LYS A 983 -39.49 -2.28 36.66
N ILE A 984 -40.58 -2.31 35.89
CA ILE A 984 -40.63 -1.60 34.61
C ILE A 984 -40.66 -0.10 34.88
N THR A 985 -39.71 0.64 34.34
CA THR A 985 -39.60 2.08 34.52
C THR A 985 -40.13 2.84 33.30
N GLU A 986 -40.03 2.25 32.11
CA GLU A 986 -40.50 2.81 30.86
C GLU A 986 -40.89 1.69 29.89
N ILE A 987 -41.92 1.92 29.06
CA ILE A 987 -42.32 1.01 27.98
C ILE A 987 -42.15 1.75 26.65
N LYS A 988 -41.28 1.24 25.78
CA LYS A 988 -41.05 1.73 24.41
C LYS A 988 -41.76 0.80 23.40
N GLU A 989 -41.76 1.15 22.11
CA GLU A 989 -42.53 0.41 21.09
C GLU A 989 -42.12 -1.07 20.96
N ASP A 990 -40.81 -1.36 21.05
CA ASP A 990 -40.21 -2.69 20.86
C ASP A 990 -39.41 -3.22 22.08
N ARG A 991 -39.19 -2.37 23.10
CA ARG A 991 -38.41 -2.70 24.31
C ARG A 991 -39.02 -2.12 25.58
N VAL A 992 -38.54 -2.62 26.72
CA VAL A 992 -38.90 -2.10 28.05
C VAL A 992 -37.65 -1.78 28.85
N LYS A 993 -37.67 -0.60 29.47
CA LYS A 993 -36.64 -0.22 30.42
C LYS A 993 -37.03 -0.75 31.79
N ILE A 994 -36.10 -1.44 32.43
CA ILE A 994 -36.29 -2.05 33.74
C ILE A 994 -35.20 -1.57 34.69
N ILE A 995 -35.55 -1.48 35.98
CA ILE A 995 -34.60 -1.30 37.07
C ILE A 995 -34.60 -2.52 37.97
N TYR A 996 -33.44 -3.09 38.24
CA TYR A 996 -33.31 -4.21 39.16
C TYR A 996 -33.49 -3.71 40.60
N VAL A 997 -34.64 -4.00 41.18
CA VAL A 997 -35.09 -3.36 42.44
C VAL A 997 -34.24 -3.71 43.65
N ASP A 998 -33.46 -4.77 43.54
CA ASP A 998 -32.59 -5.24 44.63
C ASP A 998 -31.16 -4.73 44.52
N TYR A 999 -30.79 -4.08 43.41
CA TYR A 999 -29.40 -3.68 43.12
C TYR A 999 -29.27 -2.25 42.57
N GLY A 1000 -30.34 -1.68 42.00
CA GLY A 1000 -30.40 -0.28 41.57
C GLY A 1000 -29.87 0.03 40.17
N ASN A 1001 -29.31 -0.95 39.46
CA ASN A 1001 -28.93 -0.82 38.04
C ASN A 1001 -30.14 -0.97 37.12
N ALA A 1002 -30.10 -0.29 35.97
CA ALA A 1002 -31.18 -0.30 34.98
C ALA A 1002 -30.69 -0.74 33.59
N GLU A 1003 -31.55 -1.41 32.83
CA GLU A 1003 -31.28 -1.92 31.49
C GLU A 1003 -32.49 -1.82 30.57
N ASP A 1004 -32.24 -1.66 29.27
CA ASP A 1004 -33.26 -1.84 28.23
C ASP A 1004 -33.31 -3.31 27.80
N LYS A 1005 -34.49 -3.92 27.86
CA LYS A 1005 -34.72 -5.34 27.56
C LYS A 1005 -35.77 -5.53 26.48
N ASP A 1006 -35.58 -6.59 25.69
CA ASP A 1006 -36.63 -7.11 24.81
C ASP A 1006 -37.78 -7.68 25.66
N PHE A 1007 -39.02 -7.47 25.22
CA PHE A 1007 -40.23 -8.07 25.81
C PHE A 1007 -40.10 -9.59 26.02
N ALA A 1008 -39.39 -10.29 25.14
CA ALA A 1008 -39.19 -11.72 25.20
C ALA A 1008 -38.42 -12.19 26.45
N LEU A 1009 -37.73 -11.28 27.15
CA LEU A 1009 -36.90 -11.51 28.33
C LEU A 1009 -37.56 -11.03 29.64
N ILE A 1010 -38.86 -10.76 29.60
CA ILE A 1010 -39.64 -10.31 30.76
C ILE A 1010 -40.58 -11.40 31.23
N TYR A 1011 -40.46 -11.75 32.51
CA TYR A 1011 -41.17 -12.86 33.12
C TYR A 1011 -41.98 -12.40 34.33
N GLU A 1012 -43.03 -13.14 34.67
CA GLU A 1012 -43.82 -12.87 35.87
C GLU A 1012 -42.99 -13.13 37.13
N CYS A 1013 -43.10 -12.21 38.10
CA CYS A 1013 -42.43 -12.35 39.38
C CYS A 1013 -43.18 -13.37 40.27
N PRO A 1014 -42.50 -14.42 40.79
CA PRO A 1014 -43.13 -15.41 41.67
C PRO A 1014 -43.79 -14.75 42.89
N SER A 1015 -45.00 -15.21 43.24
CA SER A 1015 -45.80 -14.62 44.32
C SER A 1015 -45.08 -14.64 45.69
N GLU A 1016 -44.19 -15.62 45.89
CA GLU A 1016 -43.35 -15.83 47.08
C GLU A 1016 -42.38 -14.67 47.35
N ILE A 1017 -41.81 -14.11 46.29
CA ILE A 1017 -40.84 -13.00 46.37
C ILE A 1017 -41.44 -11.66 45.90
N SER A 1018 -42.63 -11.67 45.30
CA SER A 1018 -43.33 -10.43 44.89
C SER A 1018 -43.73 -9.53 46.06
N LYS A 1019 -43.87 -10.11 47.27
CA LYS A 1019 -44.26 -9.40 48.50
C LYS A 1019 -43.06 -8.88 49.29
N ILE A 1020 -41.84 -9.30 48.94
CA ILE A 1020 -40.62 -8.85 49.63
C ILE A 1020 -40.32 -7.41 49.15
N PRO A 1021 -40.05 -6.44 50.03
CA PRO A 1021 -39.70 -5.09 49.63
C PRO A 1021 -38.45 -5.02 48.73
N ASN A 1022 -38.28 -3.90 48.03
CA ASN A 1022 -37.07 -3.64 47.25
C ASN A 1022 -35.86 -3.58 48.19
N GLN A 1023 -34.80 -4.30 47.84
CA GLN A 1023 -33.62 -4.40 48.71
C GLN A 1023 -32.60 -3.27 48.48
N ALA A 1024 -32.63 -2.60 47.32
CA ALA A 1024 -31.86 -1.39 47.10
C ALA A 1024 -32.73 -0.13 47.23
N PHE A 1025 -32.14 0.93 47.75
CA PHE A 1025 -32.78 2.24 47.84
C PHE A 1025 -31.87 3.37 47.40
N ARG A 1026 -32.48 4.39 46.79
CA ARG A 1026 -31.77 5.56 46.30
C ARG A 1026 -31.50 6.54 47.45
N CYS A 1027 -30.24 6.88 47.63
CA CYS A 1027 -29.75 7.92 48.53
C CYS A 1027 -29.44 9.18 47.72
N GLU A 1028 -29.83 10.34 48.25
CA GLU A 1028 -29.46 11.67 47.73
C GLU A 1028 -28.61 12.38 48.77
N LEU A 1029 -27.53 13.04 48.33
CA LEU A 1029 -26.70 13.84 49.22
C LEU A 1029 -27.38 15.18 49.54
N ALA A 1030 -27.98 15.28 50.72
CA ALA A 1030 -28.85 16.41 51.10
C ALA A 1030 -28.18 17.80 51.13
N HIS A 1031 -26.84 17.91 51.10
CA HIS A 1031 -26.10 19.17 51.25
C HIS A 1031 -24.96 19.40 50.25
N LEU A 1032 -24.79 18.54 49.24
CA LEU A 1032 -23.85 18.70 48.14
C LEU A 1032 -24.64 18.86 46.85
N ARG A 1033 -24.97 20.10 46.47
CA ARG A 1033 -25.44 20.41 45.12
C ARG A 1033 -24.26 20.84 44.28
N VAL A 1034 -23.87 20.00 43.32
CA VAL A 1034 -22.95 20.39 42.25
C VAL A 1034 -23.58 21.53 41.45
N ASP A 1035 -22.77 22.55 41.15
CA ASP A 1035 -23.17 23.80 40.49
C ASP A 1035 -23.88 23.54 39.14
N PRO A 1036 -25.06 24.13 38.87
CA PRO A 1036 -25.80 23.95 37.61
C PRO A 1036 -25.00 24.34 36.35
N PHE A 1037 -23.95 25.16 36.46
CA PHE A 1037 -23.14 25.59 35.32
C PHE A 1037 -22.27 24.48 34.70
N ILE A 1038 -22.12 23.31 35.35
CA ILE A 1038 -21.45 22.13 34.77
C ILE A 1038 -22.38 21.38 33.78
N LEU A 1039 -23.67 21.75 33.68
CA LEU A 1039 -24.68 21.04 32.88
C LEU A 1039 -25.11 21.74 31.58
N GLU A 1040 -24.76 23.01 31.34
CA GLU A 1040 -25.30 23.77 30.18
C GLU A 1040 -24.71 23.36 28.81
N ASP A 1041 -23.57 22.67 28.75
CA ASP A 1041 -22.98 22.26 27.46
C ASP A 1041 -23.58 20.98 26.86
N HIS A 1042 -24.50 20.32 27.59
CA HIS A 1042 -25.17 19.10 27.12
C HIS A 1042 -26.53 19.34 26.44
N GLU A 1043 -27.13 20.52 26.51
CA GLU A 1043 -28.48 20.75 25.96
C GLU A 1043 -28.50 21.16 24.47
N LYS A 1044 -27.38 21.52 23.83
CA LYS A 1044 -27.40 22.09 22.46
C LYS A 1044 -27.13 21.14 21.30
N LYS A 1045 -26.93 19.84 21.49
CA LYS A 1045 -26.80 18.89 20.35
C LYS A 1045 -27.50 17.56 20.61
N SER A 1046 -28.81 17.61 20.80
CA SER A 1046 -29.72 16.48 20.61
C SER A 1046 -30.60 16.75 19.39
N LYS A 1047 -30.09 16.39 18.21
CA LYS A 1047 -30.86 16.17 16.96
C LYS A 1047 -29.93 15.59 15.90
N ALA A 1048 -29.60 14.31 16.05
CA ALA A 1048 -29.29 13.36 14.97
C ALA A 1048 -28.75 12.08 15.60
N LEU A 1049 -29.66 11.11 15.73
CA LEU A 1049 -29.44 9.66 15.80
C LEU A 1049 -28.71 9.16 17.07
N ASP A 1050 -29.36 8.29 17.85
CA ASP A 1050 -29.51 6.87 17.48
C ASP A 1050 -28.18 6.31 16.96
N GLU A 1051 -27.21 6.23 17.86
CA GLU A 1051 -26.37 5.05 18.09
C GLU A 1051 -25.63 5.16 19.44
#